data_AF-A0A2U1BBM1-F1
#
_entry.id   AF-A0A2U1BBM1-F1
#
_cell.length_a   1.000
_cell.length_b   1.000
_cell.length_c   1.000
_cell.angle_alpha   90.00
_cell.angle_beta   90.00
_cell.angle_gamma   90.00
#
_symmetry.space_group_name_H-M   'P 1'
#
loop_
_entity.id
_entity.type
_entity.pdbx_description
1 polymer ?
#
loop_
_entity_poly.entity_id
_entity_poly.type
_entity_poly.pdbx_seq_one_letter_code
_entity_poly.pdbx_strand_id
1 'polypeptide(L)'
;MKTALTALAAGMAFALAAQDYRAEFGKLAAKGAEQSRAYWQGDHFGDLPWTDADKVLKGRSSHDFAMIYWNFMDARLNGNQESLERALKEYETMTRRFWRRDKRLYHTDYDFLMNTSIALALALSLRDAGAVIPPEVREDFHKKLAGIAAYLPTYTTALVNDDDLRANNQDAFAAFTLALISEELKAPEIRQEALKKFRQVLAKVQQSFWIEGGVDVGYQSVGEPAFAGAADILWDDLSRDEKKQLAELAMNNPVGNGFGIENARSTSWIKPEGTTFSSGLLNRVPNGLVAAEAAGQLTRVAEKGLPTRWWLHDPASLSFFSGVYQNVDALAAIPPRPEHFSVGSLACQIMRRDENRDWHTGMEKGYLTGYGNGATAIFGDYSRLNPVQVKSKFGAEHLPFTPNPGGLRYLGYRSHLYLIPDGQLGAPRLNSADSSRYPQLVHRTLYSGAAASEYQLTQVMPGKGRTAPVTVKQTFATVGSVLVAAFQSPDSLRGLSYDFTLPLKRMESGKGSITVIQPPLAGGPERKLSIAGSGVAFSLDKERWEPFFKAELTVGSAKVKLPLLRRIQAEFTAPRLAVLVFSPEGEASDVKFAEKDGVMRISWKTKDRNVTVGYAPASVDRMVLSAGSTECVVQAPEPGFFQVVETDSRKQLTGFTVYGREFSCGGKPVFTAAGGEAALVSALRQGKTVIADIAEPADFTDFFGGNARSWVDGRTFSLPGRLEKDRVVLY
;
A
#
# COMPACT_ATOMS: atom_id res chain seq x y z
N MET A 1 15.45 -39.86 12.66
CA MET A 1 14.27 -40.49 12.02
C MET A 1 13.01 -39.60 12.11
N LYS A 2 12.55 -39.16 13.29
CA LYS A 2 11.39 -38.24 13.42
C LYS A 2 11.54 -36.93 12.62
N THR A 3 12.68 -36.24 12.71
CA THR A 3 12.94 -34.99 11.98
C THR A 3 12.91 -35.17 10.46
N ALA A 4 13.41 -36.30 9.95
CA ALA A 4 13.41 -36.62 8.53
C ALA A 4 11.98 -36.93 8.02
N LEU A 5 11.17 -37.63 8.81
CA LEU A 5 9.75 -37.88 8.52
C LEU A 5 8.92 -36.58 8.51
N THR A 6 9.20 -35.65 9.43
CA THR A 6 8.53 -34.34 9.46
C THR A 6 8.92 -33.47 8.26
N ALA A 7 10.19 -33.46 7.86
CA ALA A 7 10.66 -32.75 6.67
C ALA A 7 10.05 -33.34 5.38
N LEU A 8 9.96 -34.67 5.28
CA LEU A 8 9.33 -35.36 4.15
C LEU A 8 7.83 -35.04 4.05
N ALA A 9 7.12 -35.07 5.17
CA ALA A 9 5.69 -34.75 5.24
C ALA A 9 5.41 -33.28 4.89
N ALA A 10 6.25 -32.35 5.35
CA ALA A 10 6.17 -30.94 4.96
C ALA A 10 6.43 -30.76 3.45
N GLY A 11 7.47 -31.41 2.91
CA GLY A 11 7.76 -31.39 1.48
C GLY A 11 6.62 -31.93 0.61
N MET A 12 5.96 -33.01 1.03
CA MET A 12 4.78 -33.55 0.34
C MET A 12 3.58 -32.59 0.39
N ALA A 13 3.32 -31.94 1.52
CA ALA A 13 2.23 -30.98 1.65
C ALA A 13 2.44 -29.75 0.75
N PHE A 14 3.67 -29.24 0.66
CA PHE A 14 4.00 -28.11 -0.23
C PHE A 14 3.87 -28.49 -1.71
N ALA A 15 4.28 -29.71 -2.09
CA ALA A 15 4.12 -30.19 -3.46
C ALA A 15 2.64 -30.30 -3.87
N LEU A 16 1.78 -30.78 -2.96
CA LEU A 16 0.33 -30.85 -3.20
C LEU A 16 -0.29 -29.45 -3.36
N ALA A 17 0.04 -28.51 -2.46
CA ALA A 17 -0.46 -27.13 -2.56
C ALA A 17 0.01 -26.42 -3.84
N ALA A 18 1.27 -26.64 -4.26
CA ALA A 18 1.78 -26.12 -5.53
C ALA A 18 1.02 -26.70 -6.73
N GLN A 19 0.66 -28.00 -6.69
CA GLN A 19 -0.16 -28.64 -7.70
C GLN A 19 -1.57 -28.03 -7.76
N ASP A 20 -2.18 -27.75 -6.60
CA ASP A 20 -3.48 -27.08 -6.53
C ASP A 20 -3.43 -25.68 -7.17
N TYR A 21 -2.40 -24.88 -6.88
CA TYR A 21 -2.24 -23.57 -7.52
C TYR A 21 -2.04 -23.65 -9.03
N ARG A 22 -1.27 -24.64 -9.52
CA ARG A 22 -1.13 -24.89 -10.97
C ARG A 22 -2.48 -25.25 -11.61
N ALA A 23 -3.31 -26.04 -10.92
CA ALA A 23 -4.65 -26.38 -11.39
C ALA A 23 -5.59 -25.16 -11.41
N GLU A 24 -5.56 -24.31 -10.38
CA GLU A 24 -6.28 -23.03 -10.38
C GLU A 24 -5.83 -22.12 -11.53
N PHE A 25 -4.53 -22.09 -11.84
CA PHE A 25 -4.02 -21.37 -12.99
C PHE A 25 -4.53 -21.94 -14.32
N GLY A 26 -4.64 -23.26 -14.43
CA GLY A 26 -5.27 -23.92 -15.58
C GLY A 26 -6.71 -23.47 -15.79
N LYS A 27 -7.52 -23.41 -14.72
CA LYS A 27 -8.90 -22.87 -14.77
C LYS A 27 -8.93 -21.41 -15.20
N LEU A 28 -8.01 -20.59 -14.67
CA LEU A 28 -7.87 -19.18 -15.06
C LEU A 28 -7.56 -19.05 -16.57
N ALA A 29 -6.60 -19.81 -17.07
CA ALA A 29 -6.20 -19.77 -18.48
C ALA A 29 -7.37 -20.16 -19.41
N ALA A 30 -8.12 -21.21 -19.06
CA ALA A 30 -9.32 -21.61 -19.81
C ALA A 30 -10.36 -20.49 -19.88
N LYS A 31 -10.63 -19.82 -18.75
CA LYS A 31 -11.55 -18.68 -18.70
C LYS A 31 -11.06 -17.48 -19.49
N GLY A 32 -9.76 -17.17 -19.38
CA GLY A 32 -9.13 -16.14 -20.20
C GLY A 32 -9.32 -16.42 -21.69
N ALA A 33 -9.02 -17.64 -22.14
CA ALA A 33 -9.18 -18.06 -23.53
C ALA A 33 -10.65 -18.02 -24.01
N GLU A 34 -11.61 -18.43 -23.17
CA GLU A 34 -13.04 -18.32 -23.44
C GLU A 34 -13.51 -16.87 -23.55
N GLN A 35 -13.08 -16.01 -22.61
CA GLN A 35 -13.40 -14.57 -22.65
C GLN A 35 -12.77 -13.89 -23.86
N SER A 36 -11.54 -14.28 -24.26
CA SER A 36 -10.91 -13.83 -25.51
C SER A 36 -11.73 -14.25 -26.73
N ARG A 37 -12.25 -15.48 -26.76
CA ARG A 37 -13.12 -15.95 -27.84
C ARG A 37 -14.34 -15.06 -28.00
N ALA A 38 -15.07 -14.84 -26.91
CA ALA A 38 -16.28 -14.02 -26.91
C ALA A 38 -15.97 -12.58 -27.33
N TYR A 39 -14.82 -12.05 -26.89
CA TYR A 39 -14.36 -10.72 -27.26
C TYR A 39 -14.03 -10.59 -28.75
N TRP A 40 -13.32 -11.57 -29.33
CA TRP A 40 -12.99 -11.61 -30.76
C TRP A 40 -14.21 -11.87 -31.65
N GLN A 41 -15.25 -12.51 -31.11
CA GLN A 41 -16.48 -12.88 -31.84
C GLN A 41 -17.64 -11.88 -31.68
N GLY A 42 -17.55 -10.88 -30.79
CA GLY A 42 -18.64 -9.94 -30.52
C GLY A 42 -18.50 -8.57 -31.21
N ASP A 43 -19.62 -7.85 -31.37
CA ASP A 43 -19.75 -6.51 -31.99
C ASP A 43 -19.08 -5.36 -31.20
N HIS A 44 -18.25 -5.68 -30.21
CA HIS A 44 -17.58 -4.70 -29.37
C HIS A 44 -16.66 -3.77 -30.17
N PHE A 45 -16.29 -4.22 -31.35
CA PHE A 45 -15.62 -3.46 -32.39
C PHE A 45 -16.31 -3.88 -33.68
N GLY A 46 -16.89 -2.90 -34.39
CA GLY A 46 -17.74 -3.04 -35.58
C GLY A 46 -17.43 -4.19 -36.56
N ASP A 47 -18.45 -4.60 -37.30
CA ASP A 47 -18.37 -5.75 -38.19
C ASP A 47 -17.25 -5.61 -39.24
N LEU A 48 -16.53 -6.71 -39.46
CA LEU A 48 -15.65 -6.86 -40.63
C LEU A 48 -16.44 -6.64 -41.93
N PRO A 49 -15.84 -6.06 -43.00
CA PRO A 49 -14.44 -5.68 -43.16
C PRO A 49 -14.12 -4.23 -42.73
N TRP A 50 -12.90 -4.05 -42.20
CA TRP A 50 -12.37 -2.76 -41.73
C TRP A 50 -11.67 -1.96 -42.83
N THR A 51 -11.77 -0.63 -42.78
CA THR A 51 -10.99 0.31 -43.58
C THR A 51 -9.88 0.98 -42.75
N ASP A 52 -8.83 1.50 -43.39
CA ASP A 52 -7.73 2.22 -42.72
C ASP A 52 -8.18 3.48 -41.96
N ALA A 53 -9.42 3.95 -42.21
CA ALA A 53 -10.03 5.09 -41.54
C ALA A 53 -10.75 4.72 -40.22
N ASP A 54 -10.87 3.44 -39.89
CA ASP A 54 -11.66 3.00 -38.73
C ASP A 54 -10.95 3.32 -37.41
N LYS A 55 -11.62 4.11 -36.56
CA LYS A 55 -11.17 4.49 -35.21
C LYS A 55 -10.89 3.31 -34.27
N VAL A 56 -11.27 2.08 -34.67
CA VAL A 56 -11.03 0.81 -33.97
C VAL A 56 -9.55 0.39 -33.97
N LEU A 57 -8.72 0.95 -34.85
CA LEU A 57 -7.26 0.71 -34.84
C LEU A 57 -6.56 1.23 -33.56
N LYS A 58 -7.25 2.05 -32.76
CA LYS A 58 -6.76 2.65 -31.51
C LYS A 58 -6.72 1.62 -30.37
N GLY A 59 -5.55 1.03 -30.13
CA GLY A 59 -5.26 0.19 -28.95
C GLY A 59 -5.57 -1.30 -29.09
N ARG A 60 -6.14 -1.76 -30.21
CA ARG A 60 -6.45 -3.18 -30.45
C ARG A 60 -5.18 -4.05 -30.51
N SER A 61 -4.09 -3.55 -31.09
CA SER A 61 -2.89 -4.36 -31.32
C SER A 61 -2.32 -4.96 -30.05
N SER A 62 -2.04 -4.18 -29.01
CA SER A 62 -1.49 -4.72 -27.75
C SER A 62 -2.47 -5.63 -27.00
N HIS A 63 -3.78 -5.37 -27.09
CA HIS A 63 -4.79 -6.16 -26.39
C HIS A 63 -4.89 -7.58 -26.96
N ASP A 64 -4.78 -7.73 -28.29
CA ASP A 64 -4.83 -9.04 -28.94
C ASP A 64 -3.64 -9.92 -28.53
N PHE A 65 -2.44 -9.36 -28.35
CA PHE A 65 -1.29 -10.14 -27.86
C PHE A 65 -1.45 -10.64 -26.43
N ALA A 66 -2.08 -9.86 -25.55
CA ALA A 66 -2.41 -10.33 -24.20
C ALA A 66 -3.40 -11.50 -24.22
N MET A 67 -4.38 -11.46 -25.12
CA MET A 67 -5.34 -12.55 -25.33
C MET A 67 -4.70 -13.79 -25.99
N ILE A 68 -3.74 -13.59 -26.89
CA ILE A 68 -2.91 -14.67 -27.46
C ILE A 68 -2.17 -15.43 -26.35
N TYR A 69 -1.59 -14.74 -25.37
CA TYR A 69 -0.95 -15.38 -24.21
C TYR A 69 -1.92 -16.30 -23.45
N TRP A 70 -3.14 -15.84 -23.13
CA TRP A 70 -4.12 -16.69 -22.42
C TRP A 70 -4.49 -17.96 -23.19
N ASN A 71 -4.61 -17.86 -24.52
CA ASN A 71 -4.91 -19.02 -25.37
C ASN A 71 -3.71 -19.99 -25.46
N PHE A 72 -2.46 -19.50 -25.50
CA PHE A 72 -1.29 -20.37 -25.40
C PHE A 72 -1.18 -21.07 -24.04
N MET A 73 -1.49 -20.36 -22.95
CA MET A 73 -1.51 -20.94 -21.61
C MET A 73 -2.60 -22.01 -21.46
N ASP A 74 -3.79 -21.78 -22.01
CA ASP A 74 -4.86 -22.79 -22.03
C ASP A 74 -4.45 -24.04 -22.82
N ALA A 75 -3.82 -23.86 -23.98
CA ALA A 75 -3.24 -24.97 -24.73
C ALA A 75 -2.16 -25.73 -23.93
N ARG A 76 -1.27 -25.00 -23.24
CA ARG A 76 -0.17 -25.58 -22.45
C ARG A 76 -0.64 -26.35 -21.24
N LEU A 77 -1.61 -25.81 -20.49
CA LEU A 77 -2.02 -26.33 -19.19
C LEU A 77 -3.19 -27.30 -19.29
N ASN A 78 -4.10 -27.09 -20.25
CA ASN A 78 -5.32 -27.87 -20.39
C ASN A 78 -5.35 -28.72 -21.67
N GLY A 79 -4.32 -28.62 -22.53
CA GLY A 79 -4.26 -29.38 -23.79
C GLY A 79 -5.27 -28.93 -24.83
N ASN A 80 -5.76 -27.69 -24.75
CA ASN A 80 -6.78 -27.18 -25.66
C ASN A 80 -6.20 -26.79 -27.03
N GLN A 81 -6.38 -27.67 -28.01
CA GLN A 81 -5.91 -27.47 -29.38
C GLN A 81 -6.62 -26.31 -30.10
N GLU A 82 -7.91 -26.07 -29.84
CA GLU A 82 -8.63 -24.94 -30.47
C GLU A 82 -8.07 -23.59 -30.00
N SER A 83 -7.66 -23.50 -28.73
CA SER A 83 -7.00 -22.31 -28.20
C SER A 83 -5.65 -22.08 -28.86
N LEU A 84 -4.85 -23.14 -29.07
CA LEU A 84 -3.58 -23.04 -29.80
C LEU A 84 -3.79 -22.52 -31.24
N GLU A 85 -4.70 -23.13 -31.99
CA GLU A 85 -4.98 -22.74 -33.37
C GLU A 85 -5.46 -21.29 -33.48
N ARG A 86 -6.29 -20.86 -32.52
CA ARG A 86 -6.80 -19.48 -32.45
C ARG A 86 -5.68 -18.49 -32.15
N ALA A 87 -4.81 -18.78 -31.19
CA ALA A 87 -3.66 -17.95 -30.84
C ALA A 87 -2.72 -17.75 -32.04
N LEU A 88 -2.41 -18.84 -32.76
CA LEU A 88 -1.56 -18.82 -33.94
C LEU A 88 -2.17 -18.00 -35.08
N LYS A 89 -3.46 -18.21 -35.35
CA LYS A 89 -4.19 -17.47 -36.39
C LYS A 89 -4.26 -15.97 -36.09
N GLU A 90 -4.50 -15.61 -34.84
CA GLU A 90 -4.55 -14.20 -34.44
C GLU A 90 -3.15 -13.58 -34.51
N TYR A 91 -2.11 -14.29 -34.05
CA TYR A 91 -0.73 -13.83 -34.17
C TYR A 91 -0.34 -13.53 -35.63
N GLU A 92 -0.66 -14.43 -36.55
CA GLU A 92 -0.39 -14.26 -37.98
C GLU A 92 -1.13 -13.02 -38.52
N THR A 93 -2.42 -12.89 -38.18
CA THR A 93 -3.27 -11.78 -38.60
C THR A 93 -2.71 -10.43 -38.14
N MET A 94 -2.35 -10.34 -36.86
CA MET A 94 -1.83 -9.11 -36.25
C MET A 94 -0.44 -8.77 -36.78
N THR A 95 0.44 -9.76 -36.91
CA THR A 95 1.78 -9.58 -37.45
C THR A 95 1.75 -9.12 -38.90
N ARG A 96 0.94 -9.76 -39.76
CA ARG A 96 0.82 -9.37 -41.17
C ARG A 96 0.35 -7.93 -41.34
N ARG A 97 -0.51 -7.45 -40.44
CA ARG A 97 -1.15 -6.14 -40.55
C ARG A 97 -0.36 -5.00 -39.92
N PHE A 98 0.31 -5.24 -38.80
CA PHE A 98 0.89 -4.18 -37.97
C PHE A 98 2.41 -4.18 -37.91
N TRP A 99 3.10 -5.27 -38.26
CA TRP A 99 4.56 -5.32 -38.19
C TRP A 99 5.22 -4.49 -39.30
N ARG A 100 6.02 -3.49 -38.93
CA ARG A 100 6.85 -2.69 -39.85
C ARG A 100 8.25 -3.26 -39.91
N ARG A 101 8.59 -3.91 -41.03
CA ARG A 101 9.88 -4.58 -41.23
C ARG A 101 11.08 -3.62 -41.19
N ASP A 102 10.91 -2.41 -41.69
CA ASP A 102 11.92 -1.34 -41.71
C ASP A 102 12.23 -0.84 -40.30
N LYS A 103 11.20 -0.61 -39.49
CA LYS A 103 11.35 -0.13 -38.11
C LYS A 103 11.63 -1.23 -37.10
N ARG A 104 11.37 -2.50 -37.46
CA ARG A 104 11.37 -3.65 -36.55
C ARG A 104 10.48 -3.43 -35.32
N LEU A 105 9.33 -2.80 -35.55
CA LEU A 105 8.33 -2.46 -34.53
C LEU A 105 6.92 -2.69 -35.07
N TYR A 106 5.96 -2.85 -34.17
CA TYR A 106 4.54 -2.80 -34.52
C TYR A 106 4.10 -1.35 -34.66
N HIS A 107 3.36 -1.04 -35.73
CA HIS A 107 2.76 0.27 -35.94
C HIS A 107 1.57 0.48 -35.01
N THR A 108 1.64 1.50 -34.15
CA THR A 108 0.57 1.83 -33.21
C THR A 108 0.42 3.35 -33.05
N ASP A 109 -0.64 3.79 -32.39
CA ASP A 109 -0.84 5.23 -32.06
C ASP A 109 -0.11 5.65 -30.78
N TYR A 110 0.39 4.69 -30.00
CA TYR A 110 1.10 4.92 -28.74
C TYR A 110 2.35 4.01 -28.66
N ASP A 111 3.33 4.34 -29.49
CA ASP A 111 4.41 3.42 -29.91
C ASP A 111 5.18 2.76 -28.77
N PHE A 112 5.57 3.48 -27.74
CA PHE A 112 6.42 2.94 -26.67
C PHE A 112 5.71 1.87 -25.82
N LEU A 113 4.62 2.24 -25.13
CA LEU A 113 3.90 1.32 -24.26
C LEU A 113 3.28 0.15 -25.04
N MET A 114 2.76 0.39 -26.24
CA MET A 114 2.14 -0.68 -27.03
C MET A 114 3.18 -1.71 -27.48
N ASN A 115 4.34 -1.29 -28.00
CA ASN A 115 5.41 -2.24 -28.35
C ASN A 115 5.96 -2.94 -27.10
N THR A 116 6.02 -2.25 -25.97
CA THR A 116 6.38 -2.86 -24.67
C THR A 116 5.39 -3.98 -24.31
N SER A 117 4.08 -3.71 -24.33
CA SER A 117 3.04 -4.69 -23.99
C SER A 117 3.03 -5.89 -24.95
N ILE A 118 3.24 -5.66 -26.25
CA ILE A 118 3.33 -6.73 -27.25
C ILE A 118 4.55 -7.61 -26.98
N ALA A 119 5.72 -6.99 -26.80
CA ALA A 119 6.95 -7.73 -26.51
C ALA A 119 6.86 -8.49 -25.18
N LEU A 120 6.25 -7.90 -24.15
CA LEU A 120 5.97 -8.56 -22.89
C LEU A 120 5.12 -9.83 -23.09
N ALA A 121 3.99 -9.73 -23.80
CA ALA A 121 3.11 -10.87 -24.03
C ALA A 121 3.80 -11.98 -24.85
N LEU A 122 4.60 -11.62 -25.86
CA LEU A 122 5.38 -12.58 -26.64
C LEU A 122 6.47 -13.26 -25.81
N ALA A 123 7.23 -12.51 -25.02
CA ALA A 123 8.29 -13.05 -24.15
C ALA A 123 7.70 -13.96 -23.06
N LEU A 124 6.59 -13.56 -22.42
CA LEU A 124 5.88 -14.42 -21.48
C LEU A 124 5.33 -15.69 -22.14
N SER A 125 4.83 -15.60 -23.37
CA SER A 125 4.35 -16.78 -24.11
C SER A 125 5.48 -17.77 -24.40
N LEU A 126 6.68 -17.30 -24.74
CA LEU A 126 7.86 -18.16 -24.92
C LEU A 126 8.23 -18.86 -23.60
N ARG A 127 8.34 -18.07 -22.52
CA ARG A 127 8.76 -18.56 -21.22
C ARG A 127 7.77 -19.58 -20.62
N ASP A 128 6.49 -19.24 -20.64
CA ASP A 128 5.47 -20.00 -19.89
C ASP A 128 4.79 -21.08 -20.76
N ALA A 129 4.70 -20.88 -22.08
CA ALA A 129 4.00 -21.77 -23.02
C ALA A 129 4.82 -22.21 -24.24
N GLY A 130 6.12 -21.90 -24.31
CA GLY A 130 6.96 -22.19 -25.50
C GLY A 130 6.99 -23.66 -25.93
N ALA A 131 6.68 -24.60 -25.04
CA ALA A 131 6.59 -26.02 -25.36
C ALA A 131 5.47 -26.39 -26.35
N VAL A 132 4.38 -25.60 -26.42
CA VAL A 132 3.26 -25.83 -27.35
C VAL A 132 3.29 -24.92 -28.58
N ILE A 133 4.20 -23.93 -28.61
CA ILE A 133 4.33 -22.99 -29.72
C ILE A 133 5.24 -23.62 -30.80
N PRO A 134 4.80 -23.66 -32.08
CA PRO A 134 5.60 -24.23 -33.16
C PRO A 134 6.99 -23.57 -33.27
N PRO A 135 8.06 -24.34 -33.55
CA PRO A 135 9.43 -23.81 -33.61
C PRO A 135 9.62 -22.60 -34.52
N GLU A 136 8.96 -22.58 -35.68
CA GLU A 136 9.01 -21.49 -36.65
C GLU A 136 8.38 -20.20 -36.13
N VAL A 137 7.32 -20.32 -35.32
CA VAL A 137 6.67 -19.18 -34.67
C VAL A 137 7.52 -18.68 -33.52
N ARG A 138 8.16 -19.58 -32.76
CA ARG A 138 9.11 -19.19 -31.70
C ARG A 138 10.30 -18.41 -32.26
N GLU A 139 10.87 -18.86 -33.37
CA GLU A 139 11.96 -18.16 -34.04
C GLU A 139 11.53 -16.78 -34.56
N ASP A 140 10.30 -16.66 -35.05
CA ASP A 140 9.73 -15.38 -35.46
C ASP A 140 9.49 -14.44 -34.26
N PHE A 141 9.09 -14.99 -33.10
CA PHE A 141 9.03 -14.22 -31.85
C PHE A 141 10.41 -13.71 -31.45
N HIS A 142 11.44 -14.56 -31.42
CA HIS A 142 12.81 -14.15 -31.08
C HIS A 142 13.30 -12.99 -31.94
N LYS A 143 13.10 -13.05 -33.27
CA LYS A 143 13.49 -11.98 -34.20
C LYS A 143 12.80 -10.66 -33.90
N LYS A 144 11.50 -10.70 -33.59
CA LYS A 144 10.73 -9.50 -33.24
C LYS A 144 11.12 -8.93 -31.89
N LEU A 145 11.32 -9.79 -30.89
CA LEU A 145 11.79 -9.40 -29.56
C LEU A 145 13.17 -8.72 -29.64
N ALA A 146 14.11 -9.26 -30.41
CA ALA A 146 15.41 -8.63 -30.64
C ALA A 146 15.28 -7.23 -31.29
N GLY A 147 14.35 -7.06 -32.24
CA GLY A 147 14.04 -5.77 -32.85
C GLY A 147 13.49 -4.74 -31.85
N ILE A 148 12.50 -5.15 -31.06
CA ILE A 148 11.87 -4.28 -30.06
C ILE A 148 12.84 -3.95 -28.91
N ALA A 149 13.67 -4.90 -28.48
CA ALA A 149 14.65 -4.69 -27.40
C ALA A 149 15.72 -3.65 -27.75
N ALA A 150 16.01 -3.42 -29.03
CA ALA A 150 16.88 -2.33 -29.46
C ALA A 150 16.21 -0.94 -29.32
N TYR A 151 14.88 -0.88 -29.29
CA TYR A 151 14.10 0.36 -29.20
C TYR A 151 13.74 0.74 -27.76
N LEU A 152 13.36 -0.21 -26.90
CA LEU A 152 12.89 0.10 -25.54
C LEU A 152 13.88 0.91 -24.67
N PRO A 153 15.21 0.75 -24.79
CA PRO A 153 16.18 1.56 -24.06
C PRO A 153 16.27 3.02 -24.53
N THR A 154 15.84 3.32 -25.78
CA THR A 154 15.99 4.67 -26.37
C THR A 154 14.94 5.66 -25.89
N TYR A 155 13.94 5.21 -25.13
CA TYR A 155 12.86 6.01 -24.59
C TYR A 155 12.79 5.81 -23.07
N THR A 156 12.73 6.91 -22.31
CA THR A 156 12.56 6.88 -20.84
C THR A 156 11.48 7.87 -20.45
N THR A 157 10.68 7.48 -19.48
CA THR A 157 9.61 8.27 -18.88
C THR A 157 9.87 8.59 -17.41
N ALA A 158 10.92 8.01 -16.82
CA ALA A 158 11.44 8.31 -15.49
C ALA A 158 12.35 9.54 -15.47
N LEU A 159 12.29 10.33 -14.39
CA LEU A 159 13.12 11.55 -14.22
C LEU A 159 14.61 11.27 -14.43
N VAL A 160 15.16 11.78 -15.52
CA VAL A 160 16.59 12.00 -15.70
C VAL A 160 16.81 13.51 -15.64
N ASN A 161 17.43 14.00 -14.55
CA ASN A 161 17.84 15.41 -14.39
C ASN A 161 16.72 16.47 -14.54
N ASP A 162 15.63 16.35 -13.79
CA ASP A 162 14.55 17.36 -13.77
C ASP A 162 13.94 17.70 -15.15
N ASP A 163 14.04 16.83 -16.14
CA ASP A 163 13.35 17.00 -17.42
C ASP A 163 12.36 15.84 -17.64
N ASP A 164 11.10 16.23 -17.80
CA ASP A 164 9.93 15.45 -18.24
C ASP A 164 9.56 14.17 -17.42
N LEU A 165 8.52 14.30 -16.58
CA LEU A 165 7.91 13.20 -15.83
C LEU A 165 6.59 12.81 -16.51
N ARG A 166 6.57 11.73 -17.29
CA ARG A 166 5.35 11.28 -17.99
C ARG A 166 4.61 10.15 -17.27
N ALA A 167 5.30 9.03 -16.97
CA ALA A 167 4.72 7.85 -16.28
C ALA A 167 5.77 6.76 -15.97
N ASN A 168 6.17 6.55 -14.72
CA ASN A 168 7.17 5.56 -14.30
C ASN A 168 6.73 4.12 -14.53
N ASN A 169 5.43 3.84 -14.50
CA ASN A 169 4.88 2.51 -14.77
C ASN A 169 5.25 1.97 -16.17
N GLN A 170 5.44 2.84 -17.18
CA GLN A 170 5.84 2.39 -18.52
C GLN A 170 7.28 1.91 -18.55
N ASP A 171 8.17 2.61 -17.85
CA ASP A 171 9.56 2.19 -17.68
C ASP A 171 9.66 0.91 -16.84
N ALA A 172 8.75 0.68 -15.89
CA ALA A 172 8.64 -0.59 -15.18
C ALA A 172 8.28 -1.76 -16.11
N PHE A 173 7.30 -1.59 -17.01
CA PHE A 173 7.00 -2.58 -18.03
C PHE A 173 8.16 -2.82 -18.98
N ALA A 174 8.85 -1.76 -19.41
CA ALA A 174 10.01 -1.87 -20.29
C ALA A 174 11.17 -2.59 -19.61
N ALA A 175 11.44 -2.31 -18.33
CA ALA A 175 12.44 -3.01 -17.54
C ALA A 175 12.15 -4.51 -17.46
N PHE A 176 10.90 -4.89 -17.17
CA PHE A 176 10.50 -6.30 -17.12
C PHE A 176 10.61 -6.99 -18.48
N THR A 177 10.14 -6.30 -19.53
CA THR A 177 10.20 -6.81 -20.90
C THR A 177 11.63 -7.05 -21.35
N LEU A 178 12.54 -6.09 -21.11
CA LEU A 178 13.96 -6.24 -21.42
C LEU A 178 14.59 -7.38 -20.59
N ALA A 179 14.23 -7.51 -19.31
CA ALA A 179 14.73 -8.59 -18.46
C ALA A 179 14.31 -9.97 -19.02
N LEU A 180 13.05 -10.15 -19.37
CA LEU A 180 12.55 -11.39 -20.01
C LEU A 180 13.25 -11.68 -21.34
N ILE A 181 13.35 -10.68 -22.23
CA ILE A 181 14.03 -10.85 -23.52
C ILE A 181 15.49 -11.25 -23.32
N SER A 182 16.16 -10.70 -22.30
CA SER A 182 17.55 -11.04 -22.02
C SER A 182 17.74 -12.50 -21.59
N GLU A 183 16.78 -13.08 -20.87
CA GLU A 183 16.81 -14.51 -20.50
C GLU A 183 16.49 -15.40 -21.70
N GLU A 184 15.43 -15.07 -22.45
CA GLU A 184 14.99 -15.83 -23.63
C GLU A 184 16.06 -15.85 -24.73
N LEU A 185 16.66 -14.70 -25.03
CA LEU A 185 17.69 -14.57 -26.06
C LEU A 185 19.12 -14.82 -25.54
N LYS A 186 19.30 -15.00 -24.23
CA LYS A 186 20.61 -15.12 -23.56
C LYS A 186 21.56 -13.98 -23.94
N ALA A 187 21.07 -12.75 -23.83
CA ALA A 187 21.72 -11.53 -24.33
C ALA A 187 22.14 -10.60 -23.16
N PRO A 188 23.40 -10.66 -22.69
CA PRO A 188 23.88 -9.86 -21.55
C PRO A 188 23.75 -8.35 -21.74
N GLU A 189 23.88 -7.86 -22.97
CA GLU A 189 23.73 -6.45 -23.33
C GLU A 189 22.29 -5.96 -23.11
N ILE A 190 21.29 -6.78 -23.42
CA ILE A 190 19.88 -6.47 -23.15
C ILE A 190 19.63 -6.47 -21.64
N ARG A 191 20.26 -7.39 -20.90
CA ARG A 191 20.17 -7.43 -19.43
C ARG A 191 20.72 -6.16 -18.79
N GLN A 192 21.82 -5.60 -19.30
CA GLN A 192 22.36 -4.34 -18.79
C GLN A 192 21.41 -3.16 -19.01
N GLU A 193 20.77 -3.08 -20.18
CA GLU A 193 19.75 -2.06 -20.43
C GLU A 193 18.50 -2.27 -19.54
N ALA A 194 18.10 -3.52 -19.30
CA ALA A 194 17.03 -3.84 -18.34
C ALA A 194 17.37 -3.32 -16.94
N LEU A 195 18.59 -3.58 -16.45
CA LEU A 195 19.06 -3.15 -15.14
C LEU A 195 19.14 -1.63 -15.02
N LYS A 196 19.60 -0.94 -16.08
CA LYS A 196 19.61 0.52 -16.15
C LYS A 196 18.19 1.08 -16.06
N LYS A 197 17.25 0.55 -16.84
CA LYS A 197 15.83 0.94 -16.81
C LYS A 197 15.21 0.69 -15.44
N PHE A 198 15.47 -0.47 -14.86
CA PHE A 198 15.00 -0.85 -13.54
C PHE A 198 15.49 0.11 -12.45
N ARG A 199 16.80 0.43 -12.44
CA ARG A 199 17.39 1.38 -11.48
C ARG A 199 16.85 2.80 -11.64
N GLN A 200 16.52 3.22 -12.85
CA GLN A 200 15.86 4.52 -13.08
C GLN A 200 14.51 4.60 -12.38
N VAL A 201 13.70 3.54 -12.46
CA VAL A 201 12.41 3.45 -11.74
C VAL A 201 12.64 3.35 -10.23
N LEU A 202 13.58 2.48 -9.78
CA LEU A 202 13.89 2.28 -8.37
C LEU A 202 14.37 3.57 -7.69
N ALA A 203 15.16 4.39 -8.37
CA ALA A 203 15.61 5.70 -7.88
C ALA A 203 14.46 6.69 -7.62
N LYS A 204 13.24 6.37 -8.05
CA LYS A 204 12.02 7.16 -7.80
C LYS A 204 11.11 6.51 -6.76
N VAL A 205 11.52 5.39 -6.15
CA VAL A 205 10.82 4.78 -5.02
C VAL A 205 11.15 5.55 -3.74
N GLN A 206 10.11 5.97 -3.03
CA GLN A 206 10.15 6.57 -1.69
C GLN A 206 9.28 5.72 -0.76
N GLN A 207 9.92 4.98 0.14
CA GLN A 207 9.26 4.03 1.04
C GLN A 207 8.38 3.03 0.25
N SER A 208 7.07 2.97 0.52
CA SER A 208 6.16 2.09 -0.21
C SER A 208 5.56 2.71 -1.48
N PHE A 209 6.03 3.86 -1.93
CA PHE A 209 5.53 4.51 -3.15
C PHE A 209 6.65 4.74 -4.14
N TRP A 210 6.33 4.93 -5.42
CA TRP A 210 7.25 5.62 -6.31
C TRP A 210 6.61 6.87 -6.88
N ILE A 211 7.44 7.84 -7.23
CA ILE A 211 7.02 9.11 -7.80
C ILE A 211 6.39 8.82 -9.17
N GLU A 212 5.19 9.32 -9.44
CA GLU A 212 4.53 9.25 -10.75
C GLU A 212 4.30 10.67 -11.30
N GLY A 213 4.50 10.84 -12.60
CA GLY A 213 4.50 12.15 -13.26
C GLY A 213 3.14 12.53 -13.79
N GLY A 214 2.47 13.51 -13.18
CA GLY A 214 1.20 14.05 -13.71
C GLY A 214 0.00 13.08 -13.70
N VAL A 215 0.14 11.87 -13.13
CA VAL A 215 -0.91 10.84 -13.04
C VAL A 215 -1.09 10.29 -11.60
N ASP A 216 -2.26 9.70 -11.35
CA ASP A 216 -2.73 9.29 -10.03
C ASP A 216 -2.01 8.04 -9.47
N VAL A 217 -2.15 7.79 -8.16
CA VAL A 217 -1.61 6.61 -7.42
C VAL A 217 -1.96 5.29 -8.12
N GLY A 218 -3.09 5.22 -8.82
CA GLY A 218 -3.52 4.03 -9.56
C GLY A 218 -2.57 3.59 -10.69
N TYR A 219 -1.65 4.44 -11.14
CA TYR A 219 -0.63 4.03 -12.11
C TYR A 219 0.53 3.26 -11.48
N GLN A 220 0.82 3.49 -10.19
CA GLN A 220 1.75 2.64 -9.45
C GLN A 220 1.24 1.20 -9.40
N SER A 221 -0.05 0.99 -9.08
CA SER A 221 -0.65 -0.37 -9.06
C SER A 221 -0.65 -1.07 -10.42
N VAL A 222 -0.56 -0.31 -11.52
CA VAL A 222 -0.45 -0.87 -12.88
C VAL A 222 0.98 -1.31 -13.16
N GLY A 223 1.98 -0.52 -12.77
CA GLY A 223 3.40 -0.84 -13.01
C GLY A 223 4.01 -1.83 -12.00
N GLU A 224 3.50 -1.89 -10.77
CA GLU A 224 4.09 -2.67 -9.67
C GLU A 224 4.26 -4.16 -10.00
N PRO A 225 3.29 -4.85 -10.67
CA PRO A 225 3.49 -6.24 -11.08
C PRO A 225 4.68 -6.45 -12.01
N ALA A 226 4.86 -5.56 -12.99
CA ALA A 226 5.98 -5.65 -13.92
C ALA A 226 7.30 -5.31 -13.22
N PHE A 227 7.30 -4.29 -12.36
CA PHE A 227 8.47 -3.94 -11.59
C PHE A 227 8.93 -5.09 -10.67
N ALA A 228 7.99 -5.75 -10.00
CA ALA A 228 8.26 -6.95 -9.19
C ALA A 228 8.77 -8.12 -10.05
N GLY A 229 8.22 -8.32 -11.25
CA GLY A 229 8.70 -9.33 -12.20
C GLY A 229 10.13 -9.05 -12.69
N ALA A 230 10.45 -7.79 -12.98
CA ALA A 230 11.80 -7.37 -13.34
C ALA A 230 12.79 -7.60 -12.20
N ALA A 231 12.38 -7.25 -10.98
CA ALA A 231 13.19 -7.43 -9.78
C ALA A 231 13.55 -8.89 -9.52
N ASP A 232 12.64 -9.83 -9.78
CA ASP A 232 12.89 -11.26 -9.62
C ASP A 232 14.00 -11.78 -10.56
N ILE A 233 13.94 -11.38 -11.83
CA ILE A 233 14.94 -11.75 -12.84
C ILE A 233 16.30 -11.08 -12.57
N LEU A 234 16.27 -9.82 -12.14
CA LEU A 234 17.46 -9.00 -11.91
C LEU A 234 18.03 -9.13 -10.50
N TRP A 235 17.40 -9.91 -9.62
CA TRP A 235 17.66 -9.91 -8.17
C TRP A 235 19.13 -10.04 -7.79
N ASP A 236 19.87 -10.91 -8.48
CA ASP A 236 21.26 -11.21 -8.14
C ASP A 236 22.23 -10.08 -8.53
N ASP A 237 21.81 -9.16 -9.42
CA ASP A 237 22.56 -7.95 -9.79
C ASP A 237 22.28 -6.75 -8.87
N LEU A 238 21.34 -6.90 -7.93
CA LEU A 238 20.93 -5.83 -7.01
C LEU A 238 21.74 -5.86 -5.72
N SER A 239 22.13 -4.68 -5.28
CA SER A 239 22.70 -4.44 -3.95
C SER A 239 21.68 -4.73 -2.84
N ARG A 240 22.16 -4.88 -1.60
CA ARG A 240 21.28 -5.13 -0.45
C ARG A 240 20.31 -3.96 -0.22
N ASP A 241 20.75 -2.72 -0.41
CA ASP A 241 19.92 -1.54 -0.21
C ASP A 241 18.80 -1.47 -1.26
N GLU A 242 19.09 -1.83 -2.51
CA GLU A 242 18.07 -1.96 -3.57
C GLU A 242 17.06 -3.06 -3.25
N LYS A 243 17.52 -4.24 -2.79
CA LYS A 243 16.63 -5.35 -2.35
C LYS A 243 15.72 -4.94 -1.22
N LYS A 244 16.22 -4.13 -0.29
CA LYS A 244 15.44 -3.59 0.80
C LYS A 244 14.37 -2.61 0.34
N GLN A 245 14.71 -1.67 -0.53
CA GLN A 245 13.73 -0.75 -1.12
C GLN A 245 12.60 -1.52 -1.82
N LEU A 246 12.91 -2.62 -2.49
CA LEU A 246 11.91 -3.50 -3.12
C LEU A 246 11.02 -4.22 -2.09
N ALA A 247 11.60 -4.72 -1.00
CA ALA A 247 10.84 -5.33 0.09
C ALA A 247 9.91 -4.31 0.77
N GLU A 248 10.35 -3.05 0.92
CA GLU A 248 9.54 -1.94 1.43
C GLU A 248 8.43 -1.51 0.44
N LEU A 249 8.71 -1.53 -0.86
CA LEU A 249 7.73 -1.27 -1.92
C LEU A 249 6.64 -2.33 -1.98
N ALA A 250 6.99 -3.62 -1.86
CA ALA A 250 6.03 -4.72 -1.88
C ALA A 250 4.96 -4.63 -0.76
N MET A 251 5.19 -3.77 0.23
CA MET A 251 4.27 -3.48 1.34
C MET A 251 3.23 -2.42 1.04
N ASN A 252 3.32 -1.70 -0.08
CA ASN A 252 2.42 -0.63 -0.51
C ASN A 252 0.94 -0.99 -0.42
N ASN A 253 0.57 -2.15 -0.95
CA ASN A 253 -0.81 -2.59 -1.09
C ASN A 253 -1.51 -2.86 0.26
N PRO A 254 -0.84 -3.53 1.22
CA PRO A 254 -1.29 -3.60 2.61
C PRO A 254 -1.50 -2.23 3.28
N VAL A 255 -0.64 -1.23 3.03
CA VAL A 255 -0.76 0.12 3.61
C VAL A 255 -2.02 0.83 3.13
N GLY A 256 -2.43 0.56 1.89
CA GLY A 256 -3.61 1.17 1.27
C GLY A 256 -4.96 0.59 1.72
N ASN A 257 -4.98 -0.60 2.34
CA ASN A 257 -6.13 -1.27 3.00
C ASN A 257 -7.53 -0.91 2.45
N GLY A 258 -7.72 -0.89 1.13
CA GLY A 258 -8.73 0.03 0.61
C GLY A 258 -8.60 0.46 -0.84
N PHE A 259 -7.39 0.52 -1.39
CA PHE A 259 -7.14 1.16 -2.68
C PHE A 259 -6.76 0.16 -3.78
N GLY A 260 -7.73 -0.56 -4.35
CA GLY A 260 -7.50 -1.27 -5.62
C GLY A 260 -7.15 -0.31 -6.77
N ILE A 261 -6.73 -0.85 -7.92
CA ILE A 261 -6.34 -0.11 -9.16
C ILE A 261 -7.31 1.03 -9.54
N GLU A 262 -8.62 0.87 -9.27
CA GLU A 262 -9.64 1.90 -9.56
C GLU A 262 -9.80 2.96 -8.46
N ASN A 263 -9.49 2.62 -7.20
CA ASN A 263 -9.69 3.45 -6.02
C ASN A 263 -8.57 4.48 -5.84
N ALA A 264 -7.37 4.10 -6.30
CA ALA A 264 -6.22 4.98 -6.41
C ALA A 264 -6.32 5.93 -7.61
N ARG A 265 -7.41 5.90 -8.39
CA ARG A 265 -7.77 6.89 -9.43
C ARG A 265 -8.87 7.87 -8.97
N SER A 266 -9.60 7.53 -7.91
CA SER A 266 -10.69 8.32 -7.34
C SER A 266 -11.09 7.74 -5.98
N THR A 267 -11.07 8.56 -4.93
CA THR A 267 -11.58 8.21 -3.59
C THR A 267 -13.10 7.90 -3.57
N SER A 268 -13.80 7.91 -4.72
CA SER A 268 -15.20 7.48 -4.84
C SER A 268 -15.41 5.96 -4.80
N TRP A 269 -14.32 5.18 -4.78
CA TRP A 269 -14.34 3.73 -4.62
C TRP A 269 -13.43 3.34 -3.44
N ILE A 270 -14.02 2.79 -2.37
CA ILE A 270 -13.28 2.22 -1.23
C ILE A 270 -13.49 0.71 -1.32
N LYS A 271 -12.44 -0.04 -1.66
CA LYS A 271 -12.43 -1.52 -1.58
C LYS A 271 -11.48 -1.92 -0.45
N PRO A 272 -11.96 -2.14 0.77
CA PRO A 272 -11.16 -2.48 1.97
C PRO A 272 -10.51 -3.87 1.91
N GLU A 273 -10.37 -4.47 0.72
CA GLU A 273 -9.60 -5.69 0.50
C GLU A 273 -8.26 -5.27 -0.08
N GLY A 274 -7.19 -5.41 0.71
CA GLY A 274 -5.84 -5.35 0.18
C GLY A 274 -5.68 -6.39 -0.93
N THR A 275 -5.09 -5.98 -2.04
CA THR A 275 -4.65 -6.90 -3.10
C THR A 275 -3.23 -6.54 -3.44
N THR A 276 -2.28 -7.43 -3.17
CA THR A 276 -0.90 -7.27 -3.61
C THR A 276 -0.83 -7.28 -5.13
N PHE A 277 0.11 -6.47 -5.65
CA PHE A 277 0.50 -6.45 -7.05
C PHE A 277 1.91 -7.02 -7.25
N SER A 278 2.64 -7.36 -6.18
CA SER A 278 4.06 -7.74 -6.19
C SER A 278 4.31 -9.25 -6.24
N SER A 279 3.48 -10.03 -6.94
CA SER A 279 3.58 -11.50 -7.01
C SER A 279 4.91 -12.02 -7.55
N GLY A 280 5.63 -11.23 -8.37
CA GLY A 280 6.96 -11.60 -8.86
C GLY A 280 8.00 -11.78 -7.75
N LEU A 281 7.84 -11.13 -6.60
CA LEU A 281 8.82 -11.19 -5.50
C LEU A 281 8.63 -12.38 -4.55
N LEU A 282 7.64 -13.25 -4.78
CA LEU A 282 7.30 -14.33 -3.83
C LEU A 282 8.46 -15.28 -3.52
N ASN A 283 9.36 -15.55 -4.46
CA ASN A 283 10.54 -16.40 -4.23
C ASN A 283 11.73 -15.65 -3.62
N ARG A 284 11.70 -14.30 -3.60
CA ARG A 284 12.80 -13.45 -3.13
C ARG A 284 12.54 -12.88 -1.75
N VAL A 285 11.29 -12.47 -1.51
CA VAL A 285 10.82 -11.80 -0.29
C VAL A 285 9.77 -12.71 0.36
N PRO A 286 10.10 -13.44 1.45
CA PRO A 286 9.21 -14.41 2.07
C PRO A 286 8.11 -13.72 2.90
N ASN A 287 7.16 -13.10 2.21
CA ASN A 287 6.08 -12.31 2.80
C ASN A 287 4.74 -13.08 2.77
N GLY A 288 4.31 -13.56 3.94
CA GLY A 288 3.08 -14.33 4.10
C GLY A 288 1.79 -13.58 3.70
N LEU A 289 1.78 -12.25 3.79
CA LEU A 289 0.64 -11.44 3.39
C LEU A 289 0.54 -11.32 1.87
N VAL A 290 1.67 -11.02 1.20
CA VAL A 290 1.75 -11.02 -0.27
C VAL A 290 1.39 -12.40 -0.81
N ALA A 291 1.88 -13.47 -0.19
CA ALA A 291 1.51 -14.85 -0.54
C ALA A 291 -0.01 -15.10 -0.40
N ALA A 292 -0.60 -14.78 0.75
CA ALA A 292 -2.03 -14.99 0.98
C ALA A 292 -2.92 -14.19 0.01
N GLU A 293 -2.57 -12.94 -0.28
CA GLU A 293 -3.31 -12.10 -1.22
C GLU A 293 -3.14 -12.59 -2.67
N ALA A 294 -1.93 -12.99 -3.07
CA ALA A 294 -1.67 -13.54 -4.39
C ALA A 294 -2.45 -14.84 -4.63
N ALA A 295 -2.42 -15.76 -3.66
CA ALA A 295 -3.21 -17.00 -3.69
C ALA A 295 -4.72 -16.70 -3.73
N GLY A 296 -5.21 -15.81 -2.86
CA GLY A 296 -6.62 -15.45 -2.80
C GLY A 296 -7.11 -14.79 -4.09
N GLN A 297 -6.28 -13.99 -4.75
CA GLN A 297 -6.61 -13.38 -6.05
C GLN A 297 -6.63 -14.44 -7.17
N LEU A 298 -5.66 -15.35 -7.20
CA LEU A 298 -5.64 -16.47 -8.15
C LEU A 298 -6.92 -17.30 -8.02
N THR A 299 -7.24 -17.81 -6.83
CA THR A 299 -8.43 -18.63 -6.59
C THR A 299 -9.70 -17.89 -6.98
N ARG A 300 -9.85 -16.62 -6.59
CA ARG A 300 -11.04 -15.82 -6.89
C ARG A 300 -11.27 -15.68 -8.41
N VAL A 301 -10.22 -15.41 -9.18
CA VAL A 301 -10.33 -15.22 -10.62
C VAL A 301 -10.42 -16.56 -11.35
N ALA A 302 -9.76 -17.60 -10.85
CA ALA A 302 -9.94 -18.97 -11.33
C ALA A 302 -11.40 -19.45 -11.14
N GLU A 303 -12.08 -19.06 -10.07
CA GLU A 303 -13.49 -19.38 -9.80
C GLU A 303 -14.48 -18.50 -10.58
N LYS A 304 -14.22 -17.20 -10.72
CA LYS A 304 -15.21 -16.24 -11.27
C LYS A 304 -14.91 -15.76 -12.70
N GLY A 305 -13.72 -16.05 -13.21
CA GLY A 305 -13.20 -15.45 -14.44
C GLY A 305 -12.64 -14.04 -14.21
N LEU A 306 -12.06 -13.46 -15.27
CA LEU A 306 -11.51 -12.10 -15.20
C LEU A 306 -12.67 -11.11 -15.04
N PRO A 307 -12.63 -10.21 -14.04
CA PRO A 307 -13.79 -9.44 -13.60
C PRO A 307 -14.20 -8.34 -14.59
N THR A 308 -13.28 -7.86 -15.42
CA THR A 308 -13.54 -6.86 -16.46
C THR A 308 -12.66 -7.14 -17.67
N ARG A 309 -13.03 -6.55 -18.82
CA ARG A 309 -12.18 -6.61 -20.03
C ARG A 309 -10.75 -6.10 -19.80
N TRP A 310 -10.53 -5.16 -18.87
CA TRP A 310 -9.18 -4.64 -18.59
C TRP A 310 -8.26 -5.73 -18.07
N TRP A 311 -8.75 -6.63 -17.22
CA TRP A 311 -7.96 -7.74 -16.70
C TRP A 311 -7.58 -8.77 -17.78
N LEU A 312 -8.32 -8.80 -18.89
CA LEU A 312 -8.06 -9.67 -20.03
C LEU A 312 -6.91 -9.16 -20.91
N HIS A 313 -6.76 -7.83 -21.05
CA HIS A 313 -5.81 -7.24 -22.00
C HIS A 313 -4.69 -6.38 -21.40
N ASP A 314 -4.72 -6.09 -20.10
CA ASP A 314 -3.74 -5.21 -19.47
C ASP A 314 -2.43 -5.96 -19.14
N PRO A 315 -1.26 -5.43 -19.56
CA PRO A 315 0.05 -6.00 -19.21
C PRO A 315 0.28 -6.13 -17.69
N ALA A 316 -0.40 -5.32 -16.87
CA ALA A 316 -0.34 -5.44 -15.41
C ALA A 316 -0.88 -6.80 -14.93
N SER A 317 -2.03 -7.23 -15.47
CA SER A 317 -2.65 -8.51 -15.13
C SER A 317 -1.81 -9.68 -15.60
N LEU A 318 -1.24 -9.60 -16.82
CA LEU A 318 -0.29 -10.60 -17.30
C LEU A 318 0.92 -10.73 -16.38
N SER A 319 1.57 -9.60 -16.06
CA SER A 319 2.75 -9.58 -15.21
C SER A 319 2.47 -10.16 -13.82
N PHE A 320 1.31 -9.81 -13.22
CA PHE A 320 0.89 -10.34 -11.93
C PHE A 320 0.70 -11.86 -11.96
N PHE A 321 -0.15 -12.36 -12.86
CA PHE A 321 -0.48 -13.79 -12.89
C PHE A 321 0.72 -14.63 -13.34
N SER A 322 1.51 -14.11 -14.26
CA SER A 322 2.76 -14.73 -14.68
C SER A 322 3.77 -14.84 -13.53
N GLY A 323 3.89 -13.81 -12.68
CA GLY A 323 4.66 -13.87 -11.43
C GLY A 323 4.13 -14.93 -10.45
N VAL A 324 2.80 -15.07 -10.31
CA VAL A 324 2.20 -16.15 -9.51
C VAL A 324 2.55 -17.52 -10.08
N TYR A 325 2.43 -17.70 -11.41
CA TYR A 325 2.70 -18.97 -12.08
C TYR A 325 4.16 -19.43 -11.93
N GLN A 326 5.12 -18.51 -12.11
CA GLN A 326 6.54 -18.82 -11.90
C GLN A 326 6.85 -19.20 -10.46
N ASN A 327 6.19 -18.54 -9.50
CA ASN A 327 6.50 -18.67 -8.09
C ASN A 327 5.54 -19.58 -7.32
N VAL A 328 4.80 -20.49 -7.98
CA VAL A 328 3.82 -21.37 -7.31
C VAL A 328 4.43 -22.24 -6.21
N ASP A 329 5.68 -22.68 -6.38
CA ASP A 329 6.35 -23.52 -5.38
C ASP A 329 6.74 -22.69 -4.15
N ALA A 330 7.24 -21.47 -4.36
CA ALA A 330 7.52 -20.52 -3.29
C ALA A 330 6.23 -20.09 -2.56
N LEU A 331 5.16 -19.83 -3.32
CA LEU A 331 3.83 -19.51 -2.81
C LEU A 331 3.30 -20.64 -1.89
N ALA A 332 3.46 -21.89 -2.30
CA ALA A 332 3.06 -23.05 -1.50
C ALA A 332 3.93 -23.25 -0.25
N ALA A 333 5.23 -22.92 -0.33
CA ALA A 333 6.16 -23.05 0.79
C ALA A 333 6.03 -21.93 1.83
N ILE A 334 5.59 -20.73 1.42
CA ILE A 334 5.30 -19.63 2.34
C ILE A 334 4.00 -19.94 3.07
N PRO A 335 4.01 -20.09 4.41
CA PRO A 335 2.78 -20.32 5.15
C PRO A 335 1.81 -19.16 4.87
N PRO A 336 0.60 -19.42 4.36
CA PRO A 336 -0.39 -18.37 4.14
C PRO A 336 -0.79 -17.86 5.52
N ARG A 337 -0.32 -16.65 5.83
CA ARG A 337 -0.65 -15.98 7.08
C ARG A 337 -1.29 -14.65 6.69
N PRO A 338 -2.59 -14.44 6.95
CA PRO A 338 -3.27 -13.17 6.72
C PRO A 338 -2.86 -12.13 7.78
N GLU A 339 -1.60 -12.15 8.14
CA GLU A 339 -1.01 -11.47 9.28
C GLU A 339 -0.82 -10.00 8.92
N HIS A 340 -1.88 -9.21 9.08
CA HIS A 340 -1.83 -7.77 9.00
C HIS A 340 -0.85 -7.25 10.06
N PHE A 341 0.08 -6.39 9.67
CA PHE A 341 0.91 -5.62 10.59
C PHE A 341 0.70 -4.14 10.33
N SER A 342 1.02 -3.31 11.32
CA SER A 342 0.89 -1.87 11.15
C SER A 342 1.92 -1.39 10.11
N VAL A 343 1.52 -0.54 9.18
CA VAL A 343 2.42 0.04 8.18
C VAL A 343 2.19 1.53 8.07
N GLY A 344 3.28 2.28 7.98
CA GLY A 344 3.24 3.68 7.61
C GLY A 344 4.05 3.91 6.33
N SER A 345 3.57 4.77 5.42
CA SER A 345 4.32 5.19 4.24
C SER A 345 4.00 6.63 3.82
N LEU A 346 5.01 7.38 3.38
CA LEU A 346 4.93 8.75 2.87
C LEU A 346 5.38 8.76 1.40
N ALA A 347 4.46 9.06 0.49
CA ALA A 347 4.69 9.23 -0.94
C ALA A 347 4.87 10.69 -1.28
N CYS A 348 5.72 11.04 -2.26
CA CYS A 348 5.62 12.30 -2.99
C CYS A 348 5.10 12.05 -4.41
N GLN A 349 3.95 12.64 -4.77
CA GLN A 349 3.47 12.67 -6.15
C GLN A 349 3.80 14.03 -6.76
N ILE A 350 4.71 14.07 -7.72
CA ILE A 350 5.08 15.32 -8.39
C ILE A 350 4.19 15.48 -9.62
N MET A 351 3.23 16.40 -9.56
CA MET A 351 2.50 16.82 -10.76
C MET A 351 3.32 17.90 -11.46
N ARG A 352 4.22 17.50 -12.37
CA ARG A 352 4.86 18.47 -13.26
C ARG A 352 4.01 18.64 -14.51
N ARG A 353 3.79 19.90 -14.88
CA ARG A 353 3.21 20.29 -16.16
C ARG A 353 4.37 20.49 -17.14
N ASP A 354 4.32 19.86 -18.29
CA ASP A 354 5.26 20.14 -19.39
C ASP A 354 4.63 21.11 -20.43
N GLU A 355 5.53 21.83 -21.10
CA GLU A 355 5.48 22.69 -22.28
C GLU A 355 4.86 24.09 -22.17
N ASN A 356 3.93 24.38 -21.25
CA ASN A 356 3.24 25.69 -21.19
C ASN A 356 3.44 26.50 -19.88
N ARG A 357 4.56 26.30 -19.17
CA ARG A 357 5.10 27.13 -18.06
C ARG A 357 4.07 27.63 -17.01
N ASP A 358 3.65 26.75 -16.08
CA ASP A 358 3.17 27.03 -14.68
C ASP A 358 2.28 25.87 -14.16
N TRP A 359 2.28 25.35 -12.92
CA TRP A 359 3.07 25.48 -11.68
C TRP A 359 3.40 24.06 -11.15
N HIS A 360 4.45 23.96 -10.33
CA HIS A 360 4.85 22.76 -9.58
C HIS A 360 4.06 22.61 -8.27
N THR A 361 3.33 21.51 -8.09
CA THR A 361 2.91 21.06 -6.76
C THR A 361 3.37 19.62 -6.53
N GLY A 362 4.36 19.45 -5.64
CA GLY A 362 4.63 18.15 -5.03
C GLY A 362 3.50 17.84 -4.05
N MET A 363 2.73 16.79 -4.32
CA MET A 363 1.64 16.31 -3.46
C MET A 363 2.17 15.15 -2.64
N GLU A 364 2.55 15.40 -1.40
CA GLU A 364 3.00 14.30 -0.53
C GLU A 364 1.84 13.67 0.22
N LYS A 365 1.58 12.37 0.04
CA LYS A 365 0.53 11.59 0.72
C LYS A 365 1.13 10.67 1.79
N GLY A 366 0.68 10.78 3.02
CA GLY A 366 1.03 9.88 4.12
C GLY A 366 -0.09 8.88 4.40
N TYR A 367 0.26 7.63 4.71
CA TYR A 367 -0.67 6.57 5.04
C TYR A 367 -0.20 5.87 6.30
N LEU A 368 -1.09 5.68 7.27
CA LEU A 368 -0.87 4.79 8.41
C LEU A 368 -1.99 3.77 8.44
N THR A 369 -1.66 2.50 8.43
CA THR A 369 -2.62 1.42 8.63
C THR A 369 -2.21 0.64 9.86
N GLY A 370 -3.16 0.40 10.76
CA GLY A 370 -2.96 -0.48 11.90
C GLY A 370 -3.21 -1.94 11.56
N TYR A 371 -2.59 -2.85 12.31
CA TYR A 371 -2.83 -4.29 12.15
C TYR A 371 -4.30 -4.68 12.46
N GLY A 372 -4.81 -5.73 11.79
CA GLY A 372 -6.10 -6.35 12.11
C GLY A 372 -7.33 -5.75 11.43
N ASN A 373 -7.29 -5.46 10.11
CA ASN A 373 -8.39 -4.85 9.34
C ASN A 373 -8.93 -3.54 9.96
N GLY A 374 -8.05 -2.80 10.66
CA GLY A 374 -8.39 -1.69 11.56
C GLY A 374 -8.29 -0.28 10.98
N ALA A 375 -7.94 0.70 11.83
CA ALA A 375 -7.85 2.11 11.47
C ALA A 375 -6.81 2.38 10.37
N THR A 376 -7.19 3.17 9.36
CA THR A 376 -6.30 3.61 8.26
C THR A 376 -6.35 5.13 8.17
N ALA A 377 -5.36 5.81 8.73
CA ALA A 377 -5.24 7.26 8.63
C ALA A 377 -4.55 7.67 7.32
N ILE A 378 -5.09 8.67 6.62
CA ILE A 378 -4.49 9.23 5.41
C ILE A 378 -4.20 10.72 5.67
N PHE A 379 -3.03 11.15 5.22
CA PHE A 379 -2.50 12.50 5.33
C PHE A 379 -2.06 12.94 3.92
N GLY A 380 -2.00 14.24 3.60
CA GLY A 380 -1.25 14.67 2.41
C GLY A 380 -1.94 14.78 1.04
N ASP A 381 -3.27 14.74 0.94
CA ASP A 381 -3.94 14.73 -0.38
C ASP A 381 -4.19 16.15 -0.96
N TYR A 382 -3.21 16.69 -1.68
CA TYR A 382 -3.29 18.00 -2.38
C TYR A 382 -3.90 17.92 -3.79
N SER A 383 -4.22 16.73 -4.30
CA SER A 383 -4.80 16.55 -5.65
C SER A 383 -6.14 17.28 -5.85
N ARG A 384 -6.76 17.65 -4.73
CA ARG A 384 -8.05 18.33 -4.59
C ARG A 384 -7.99 19.83 -4.82
N LEU A 385 -6.79 20.40 -4.91
CA LEU A 385 -6.59 21.81 -5.25
C LEU A 385 -6.70 22.07 -6.76
N ASN A 386 -6.71 21.02 -7.59
CA ASN A 386 -6.88 21.15 -9.04
C ASN A 386 -8.36 21.03 -9.44
N PRO A 387 -9.01 22.11 -9.93
CA PRO A 387 -10.42 22.10 -10.32
C PRO A 387 -10.76 21.06 -11.40
N VAL A 388 -9.83 20.81 -12.32
CA VAL A 388 -10.02 19.86 -13.43
C VAL A 388 -10.02 18.43 -12.92
N GLN A 389 -9.10 18.09 -12.00
CA GLN A 389 -9.11 16.77 -11.37
C GLN A 389 -10.36 16.59 -10.49
N VAL A 390 -10.76 17.63 -9.75
CA VAL A 390 -11.94 17.56 -8.89
C VAL A 390 -13.22 17.29 -9.70
N LYS A 391 -13.43 18.04 -10.80
CA LYS A 391 -14.59 17.86 -11.67
C LYS A 391 -14.59 16.51 -12.37
N SER A 392 -13.45 16.11 -12.96
CA SER A 392 -13.35 14.86 -13.73
C SER A 392 -13.45 13.60 -12.86
N LYS A 393 -12.81 13.59 -11.68
CA LYS A 393 -12.74 12.39 -10.81
C LYS A 393 -13.87 12.30 -9.80
N PHE A 394 -14.41 13.43 -9.34
CA PHE A 394 -15.42 13.47 -8.27
C PHE A 394 -16.77 14.03 -8.73
N GLY A 395 -16.88 14.58 -9.93
CA GLY A 395 -18.14 15.12 -10.45
C GLY A 395 -18.64 16.33 -9.68
N ALA A 396 -17.78 16.99 -8.90
CA ALA A 396 -18.13 18.21 -8.19
C ALA A 396 -18.11 19.39 -9.17
N GLU A 397 -19.21 20.17 -9.20
CA GLU A 397 -19.35 21.34 -10.09
C GLU A 397 -18.48 22.52 -9.66
N HIS A 398 -18.09 22.54 -8.38
CA HIS A 398 -17.23 23.56 -7.79
C HIS A 398 -16.05 22.91 -7.06
N LEU A 399 -14.92 23.61 -7.00
CA LEU A 399 -13.86 23.27 -6.05
C LEU A 399 -14.50 23.14 -4.66
N PRO A 400 -14.08 22.19 -3.82
CA PRO A 400 -14.46 22.16 -2.42
C PRO A 400 -13.86 23.36 -1.69
N PHE A 401 -14.47 24.53 -1.88
CA PHE A 401 -14.26 25.67 -1.03
C PHE A 401 -15.27 25.61 0.12
N THR A 402 -15.49 24.42 0.67
CA THR A 402 -16.07 24.30 2.00
C THR A 402 -14.88 24.23 2.95
N PRO A 403 -14.66 25.24 3.81
CA PRO A 403 -13.73 25.12 4.92
C PRO A 403 -14.30 24.07 5.87
N ASN A 404 -14.17 22.79 5.50
CA ASN A 404 -14.60 21.68 6.33
C ASN A 404 -13.64 21.67 7.53
N PRO A 405 -14.07 22.09 8.72
CA PRO A 405 -13.12 22.38 9.79
C PRO A 405 -12.49 21.11 10.37
N GLY A 406 -13.02 19.92 10.05
CA GLY A 406 -12.58 18.66 10.62
C GLY A 406 -12.05 17.63 9.62
N GLY A 407 -10.85 17.10 9.92
CA GLY A 407 -10.07 16.20 9.06
C GLY A 407 -10.24 14.69 9.33
N LEU A 408 -11.22 14.28 10.13
CA LEU A 408 -11.51 12.86 10.37
C LEU A 408 -12.85 12.49 9.75
N ARG A 409 -12.90 11.38 9.00
CA ARG A 409 -14.13 10.81 8.45
C ARG A 409 -14.24 9.32 8.74
N TYR A 410 -15.16 8.96 9.63
CA TYR A 410 -15.52 7.57 9.84
C TYR A 410 -16.73 7.22 8.98
N LEU A 411 -16.64 6.17 8.15
CA LEU A 411 -17.77 5.64 7.38
C LEU A 411 -18.24 4.27 7.89
N GLY A 412 -17.51 3.65 8.82
CA GLY A 412 -17.88 2.37 9.44
C GLY A 412 -18.05 1.19 8.47
N TYR A 413 -17.64 1.32 7.20
CA TYR A 413 -17.60 0.18 6.28
C TYR A 413 -16.42 -0.72 6.64
N ARG A 414 -16.71 -1.96 7.08
CA ARG A 414 -15.75 -2.94 7.61
C ARG A 414 -14.87 -2.44 8.78
N SER A 415 -15.38 -1.51 9.59
CA SER A 415 -14.71 -0.99 10.80
C SER A 415 -13.46 -0.11 10.55
N HIS A 416 -13.21 0.29 9.30
CA HIS A 416 -12.08 1.18 8.97
C HIS A 416 -12.36 2.65 9.35
N LEU A 417 -11.37 3.27 9.99
CA LEU A 417 -11.33 4.70 10.30
C LEU A 417 -10.46 5.44 9.31
N TYR A 418 -11.03 6.37 8.54
CA TYR A 418 -10.27 7.18 7.59
C TYR A 418 -10.05 8.60 8.14
N LEU A 419 -8.79 9.02 8.22
CA LEU A 419 -8.46 10.44 8.37
C LEU A 419 -8.34 11.00 6.97
N ILE A 420 -9.04 12.08 6.70
CA ILE A 420 -9.00 12.74 5.40
C ILE A 420 -8.48 14.15 5.64
N PRO A 421 -7.30 14.49 5.11
CA PRO A 421 -6.65 15.77 5.39
C PRO A 421 -7.53 16.94 4.95
N ASP A 422 -7.28 18.11 5.55
CA ASP A 422 -7.83 19.37 5.06
C ASP A 422 -7.38 19.59 3.60
N GLY A 423 -8.33 19.98 2.75
CA GLY A 423 -8.11 20.07 1.31
C GLY A 423 -7.14 21.17 0.88
N GLN A 424 -6.82 22.13 1.75
CA GLN A 424 -5.89 23.23 1.49
C GLN A 424 -4.53 23.00 2.15
N LEU A 425 -4.52 22.45 3.36
CA LEU A 425 -3.27 22.14 4.08
C LEU A 425 -2.66 20.80 3.67
N GLY A 426 -3.44 19.88 3.11
CA GLY A 426 -3.03 18.48 2.89
C GLY A 426 -2.56 17.81 4.19
N ALA A 427 -3.06 18.22 5.34
CA ALA A 427 -2.72 17.63 6.64
C ALA A 427 -3.94 17.72 7.58
N PRO A 428 -3.99 16.97 8.69
CA PRO A 428 -4.96 17.21 9.75
C PRO A 428 -4.85 18.67 10.20
N ARG A 429 -6.00 19.35 10.24
CA ARG A 429 -6.07 20.76 10.60
C ARG A 429 -6.37 20.91 12.08
N LEU A 430 -5.58 21.72 12.75
CA LEU A 430 -6.00 22.37 13.99
C LEU A 430 -6.75 23.64 13.67
N ASN A 431 -7.74 23.96 14.48
CA ASN A 431 -8.50 25.20 14.37
C ASN A 431 -8.11 26.16 15.48
N SER A 432 -8.20 27.45 15.18
CA SER A 432 -8.02 28.54 16.14
C SER A 432 -9.23 29.47 16.06
N ALA A 433 -9.33 30.43 16.98
CA ALA A 433 -10.34 31.50 16.93
C ALA A 433 -10.19 32.45 15.71
N ASP A 434 -9.08 32.39 14.98
CA ASP A 434 -8.89 33.04 13.69
C ASP A 434 -9.09 32.05 12.54
N SER A 435 -10.33 32.00 12.02
CA SER A 435 -10.68 31.17 10.86
C SER A 435 -10.27 31.79 9.52
N SER A 436 -9.78 33.04 9.52
CA SER A 436 -9.43 33.77 8.28
C SER A 436 -8.05 33.43 7.72
N ARG A 437 -7.20 32.78 8.52
CA ARG A 437 -5.83 32.42 8.15
C ARG A 437 -5.58 30.93 8.31
N TYR A 438 -4.69 30.41 7.47
CA TYR A 438 -4.31 29.00 7.45
C TYR A 438 -3.11 28.74 8.37
N PRO A 439 -3.09 27.58 9.06
CA PRO A 439 -1.87 27.04 9.67
C PRO A 439 -0.73 26.90 8.66
N GLN A 440 0.51 27.18 9.07
CA GLN A 440 1.70 26.88 8.27
C GLN A 440 2.23 25.51 8.65
N LEU A 441 2.38 24.60 7.69
CA LEU A 441 3.09 23.33 7.90
C LEU A 441 4.60 23.58 7.93
N VAL A 442 5.28 23.12 8.99
CA VAL A 442 6.73 23.28 9.18
C VAL A 442 7.48 21.99 8.86
N HIS A 443 6.99 20.87 9.39
CA HIS A 443 7.67 19.58 9.29
C HIS A 443 6.64 18.45 9.32
N ARG A 444 6.95 17.35 8.63
CA ARG A 444 6.24 16.08 8.75
C ARG A 444 7.21 14.93 8.60
N THR A 445 6.99 13.87 9.35
CA THR A 445 7.73 12.60 9.27
C THR A 445 6.78 11.44 9.55
N LEU A 446 7.08 10.30 8.96
CA LEU A 446 6.36 9.07 9.18
C LEU A 446 7.32 7.95 9.60
N TYR A 447 6.90 7.14 10.55
CA TYR A 447 7.61 6.00 11.09
C TYR A 447 6.76 4.74 10.94
N SER A 448 7.25 3.76 10.17
CA SER A 448 6.61 2.45 10.09
C SER A 448 6.92 1.63 11.34
N GLY A 449 6.05 0.67 11.66
CA GLY A 449 6.33 -0.29 12.71
C GLY A 449 5.28 -1.38 12.77
N ALA A 450 5.69 -2.62 13.06
CA ALA A 450 4.84 -3.80 13.06
C ALA A 450 3.64 -3.74 14.04
N ALA A 451 3.82 -3.22 15.25
CA ALA A 451 2.75 -3.05 16.23
C ALA A 451 2.02 -1.72 16.06
N ALA A 452 2.75 -0.64 15.87
CA ALA A 452 2.20 0.69 15.64
C ALA A 452 3.05 1.47 14.64
N SER A 453 2.37 2.21 13.78
CA SER A 453 2.99 3.16 12.85
C SER A 453 2.56 4.58 13.20
N GLU A 454 3.47 5.53 13.06
CA GLU A 454 3.31 6.90 13.56
C GLU A 454 3.53 7.95 12.48
N TYR A 455 2.75 9.02 12.55
CA TYR A 455 2.88 10.21 11.73
C TYR A 455 3.02 11.42 12.65
N GLN A 456 4.11 12.15 12.48
CA GLN A 456 4.38 13.38 13.20
C GLN A 456 4.28 14.56 12.25
N LEU A 457 3.65 15.65 12.69
CA LEU A 457 3.62 16.89 11.95
C LEU A 457 3.73 18.08 12.89
N THR A 458 4.30 19.17 12.41
CA THR A 458 4.40 20.44 13.15
C THR A 458 3.74 21.55 12.36
N GLN A 459 2.82 22.26 13.01
CA GLN A 459 2.09 23.38 12.44
C GLN A 459 2.31 24.65 13.27
N VAL A 460 2.43 25.79 12.60
CA VAL A 460 2.33 27.11 13.23
C VAL A 460 0.93 27.64 13.01
N MET A 461 0.18 27.78 14.10
CA MET A 461 -1.18 28.28 14.13
C MET A 461 -1.16 29.82 14.07
N PRO A 462 -1.94 30.45 13.19
CA PRO A 462 -2.02 31.91 13.15
C PRO A 462 -2.65 32.44 14.45
N GLY A 463 -2.07 33.53 14.99
CA GLY A 463 -2.71 34.27 16.08
C GLY A 463 -3.94 35.07 15.59
N LYS A 464 -4.51 35.92 16.42
CA LYS A 464 -5.55 36.92 16.09
C LYS A 464 -5.28 38.24 16.80
N GLY A 465 -5.24 39.35 16.07
CA GLY A 465 -4.94 40.66 16.65
C GLY A 465 -3.57 40.68 17.33
N ARG A 466 -3.52 40.80 18.67
CA ARG A 466 -2.29 40.80 19.48
C ARG A 466 -1.83 39.42 19.97
N THR A 467 -2.57 38.34 19.70
CA THR A 467 -2.15 36.99 20.11
C THR A 467 -1.06 36.49 19.17
N ALA A 468 0.01 35.93 19.74
CA ALA A 468 1.14 35.41 18.96
C ALA A 468 0.75 34.11 18.23
N PRO A 469 1.43 33.78 17.12
CA PRO A 469 1.35 32.45 16.52
C PRO A 469 1.77 31.38 17.52
N VAL A 470 1.16 30.19 17.43
CA VAL A 470 1.43 29.07 18.33
C VAL A 470 1.99 27.90 17.54
N THR A 471 3.15 27.38 17.94
CA THR A 471 3.69 26.16 17.32
C THR A 471 3.10 24.93 18.01
N VAL A 472 2.59 23.98 17.22
CA VAL A 472 1.98 22.75 17.71
C VAL A 472 2.58 21.54 17.02
N LYS A 473 3.16 20.62 17.79
CA LYS A 473 3.52 19.27 17.36
C LYS A 473 2.30 18.38 17.51
N GLN A 474 1.97 17.65 16.46
CA GLN A 474 0.88 16.66 16.45
C GLN A 474 1.50 15.29 16.12
N THR A 475 1.19 14.30 16.94
CA THR A 475 1.62 12.92 16.73
C THR A 475 0.37 12.06 16.59
N PHE A 476 0.28 11.27 15.53
CA PHE A 476 -0.79 10.32 15.26
C PHE A 476 -0.21 8.91 15.19
N ALA A 477 -0.83 7.93 15.85
CA ALA A 477 -0.38 6.54 15.83
C ALA A 477 -1.55 5.58 15.63
N THR A 478 -1.43 4.65 14.68
CA THR A 478 -2.35 3.52 14.53
C THR A 478 -1.83 2.35 15.35
N VAL A 479 -2.58 1.95 16.38
CA VAL A 479 -2.26 0.84 17.30
C VAL A 479 -3.37 -0.20 17.16
N GLY A 480 -3.13 -1.20 16.30
CA GLY A 480 -4.17 -2.14 15.89
C GLY A 480 -5.35 -1.42 15.23
N SER A 481 -6.57 -1.60 15.75
CA SER A 481 -7.77 -0.93 15.27
C SER A 481 -8.00 0.48 15.83
N VAL A 482 -7.11 0.97 16.71
CA VAL A 482 -7.27 2.23 17.43
C VAL A 482 -6.35 3.30 16.84
N LEU A 483 -6.82 4.54 16.77
CA LEU A 483 -5.97 5.69 16.46
C LEU A 483 -5.79 6.55 17.71
N VAL A 484 -4.56 6.87 18.04
CA VAL A 484 -4.19 7.79 19.12
C VAL A 484 -3.62 9.07 18.50
N ALA A 485 -4.01 10.22 19.03
CA ALA A 485 -3.48 11.52 18.64
C ALA A 485 -3.04 12.32 19.87
N ALA A 486 -1.85 12.90 19.84
CA ALA A 486 -1.35 13.85 20.83
C ALA A 486 -1.08 15.19 20.17
N PHE A 487 -1.42 16.26 20.87
CA PHE A 487 -1.20 17.64 20.48
C PHE A 487 -0.39 18.31 21.58
N GLN A 488 0.76 18.87 21.22
CA GLN A 488 1.69 19.48 22.16
C GLN A 488 2.09 20.87 21.69
N SER A 489 2.12 21.82 22.62
CA SER A 489 2.71 23.15 22.38
C SER A 489 3.55 23.59 23.58
N PRO A 490 4.73 24.20 23.35
CA PRO A 490 5.50 24.83 24.43
C PRO A 490 4.80 26.08 25.00
N ASP A 491 3.96 26.73 24.19
CA ASP A 491 3.27 27.97 24.54
C ASP A 491 1.95 27.68 25.28
N SER A 492 0.87 27.46 24.52
CA SER A 492 -0.44 27.11 25.01
C SER A 492 -1.35 26.58 23.90
N LEU A 493 -2.03 25.46 24.17
CA LEU A 493 -3.07 24.89 23.32
C LEU A 493 -4.45 25.54 23.51
N ARG A 494 -4.64 26.34 24.57
CA ARG A 494 -5.94 26.97 24.86
C ARG A 494 -6.40 27.84 23.71
N GLY A 495 -7.68 27.70 23.34
CA GLY A 495 -8.27 28.41 22.21
C GLY A 495 -8.02 27.74 20.85
N LEU A 496 -7.37 26.57 20.85
CA LEU A 496 -7.30 25.69 19.69
C LEU A 496 -8.26 24.50 19.86
N SER A 497 -8.64 23.90 18.75
CA SER A 497 -9.43 22.67 18.73
C SER A 497 -9.01 21.73 17.61
N TYR A 498 -9.20 20.44 17.81
CA TYR A 498 -9.18 19.44 16.74
C TYR A 498 -10.61 19.09 16.38
N ASP A 499 -11.07 19.53 15.23
CA ASP A 499 -12.44 19.29 14.79
C ASP A 499 -12.48 18.02 13.92
N PHE A 500 -13.62 17.35 13.90
CA PHE A 500 -13.87 16.20 13.04
C PHE A 500 -15.31 16.19 12.52
N THR A 501 -15.49 15.74 11.27
CA THR A 501 -16.77 15.77 10.58
C THR A 501 -17.19 14.40 10.11
N LEU A 502 -18.32 13.91 10.60
CA LEU A 502 -18.72 12.53 10.40
C LEU A 502 -20.24 12.39 10.24
N PRO A 503 -20.73 11.32 9.59
CA PRO A 503 -22.13 10.94 9.65
C PRO A 503 -22.57 10.78 11.11
N LEU A 504 -23.61 11.49 11.52
CA LEU A 504 -24.10 11.47 12.90
C LEU A 504 -25.60 11.24 12.93
N LYS A 505 -26.00 10.10 13.51
CA LYS A 505 -27.39 9.84 13.92
C LYS A 505 -27.64 10.34 15.34
N ARG A 506 -26.77 9.96 16.29
CA ARG A 506 -26.80 10.45 17.67
C ARG A 506 -25.41 10.48 18.29
N MET A 507 -25.22 11.37 19.26
CA MET A 507 -24.00 11.49 20.07
C MET A 507 -24.37 11.23 21.52
N GLU A 508 -23.67 10.30 22.14
CA GLU A 508 -23.83 9.95 23.55
C GLU A 508 -22.60 10.48 24.31
N SER A 509 -22.80 11.34 25.29
CA SER A 509 -21.70 11.93 26.07
C SER A 509 -21.41 11.11 27.33
N GLY A 510 -20.14 10.87 27.58
CA GLY A 510 -19.60 10.31 28.82
C GLY A 510 -18.64 11.29 29.50
N LYS A 511 -18.08 10.88 30.64
CA LYS A 511 -17.09 11.70 31.36
C LYS A 511 -15.77 11.72 30.58
N GLY A 512 -15.49 12.83 29.87
CA GLY A 512 -14.28 12.97 29.06
C GLY A 512 -14.27 12.14 27.78
N SER A 513 -15.44 11.66 27.36
CA SER A 513 -15.59 10.83 26.16
C SER A 513 -16.93 11.09 25.48
N ILE A 514 -17.01 10.74 24.20
CA ILE A 514 -18.25 10.70 23.43
C ILE A 514 -18.31 9.39 22.64
N THR A 515 -19.52 8.90 22.40
CA THR A 515 -19.79 7.83 21.45
C THR A 515 -20.65 8.39 20.34
N VAL A 516 -20.12 8.37 19.13
CA VAL A 516 -20.79 8.77 17.91
C VAL A 516 -21.44 7.54 17.31
N ILE A 517 -22.74 7.64 17.03
CA ILE A 517 -23.50 6.59 16.37
C ILE A 517 -23.90 7.09 15.00
N GLN A 518 -23.51 6.34 13.99
CA GLN A 518 -23.68 6.69 12.59
C GLN A 518 -24.91 5.99 12.01
N PRO A 519 -25.59 6.64 11.05
CA PRO A 519 -26.63 5.96 10.30
C PRO A 519 -26.04 4.79 9.49
N PRO A 520 -26.84 3.75 9.22
CA PRO A 520 -26.40 2.63 8.41
C PRO A 520 -26.07 3.06 6.98
N LEU A 521 -25.00 2.48 6.42
CA LEU A 521 -24.68 2.60 4.99
C LEU A 521 -25.17 1.34 4.25
N ALA A 522 -25.76 1.52 3.07
CA ALA A 522 -26.19 0.42 2.18
C ALA A 522 -27.17 -0.59 2.81
N GLY A 523 -27.99 -0.16 3.79
CA GLY A 523 -28.88 -1.07 4.53
C GLY A 523 -28.18 -1.96 5.57
N GLY A 524 -26.90 -1.69 5.87
CA GLY A 524 -26.14 -2.38 6.92
C GLY A 524 -26.53 -1.97 8.35
N PRO A 525 -25.79 -2.42 9.37
CA PRO A 525 -26.03 -2.01 10.76
C PRO A 525 -25.57 -0.57 11.05
N GLU A 526 -26.07 0.00 12.14
CA GLU A 526 -25.48 1.22 12.73
C GLU A 526 -24.01 0.99 13.09
N ARG A 527 -23.21 2.03 12.94
CA ARG A 527 -21.77 2.01 13.24
C ARG A 527 -21.45 2.94 14.39
N LYS A 528 -20.41 2.60 15.16
CA LYS A 528 -20.07 3.32 16.39
C LYS A 528 -18.62 3.79 16.33
N LEU A 529 -18.37 5.00 16.81
CA LEU A 529 -17.03 5.50 17.06
C LEU A 529 -16.99 6.06 18.47
N SER A 530 -16.25 5.40 19.35
CA SER A 530 -15.97 5.91 20.69
C SER A 530 -14.74 6.78 20.64
N ILE A 531 -14.82 7.96 21.26
CA ILE A 531 -13.76 8.95 21.30
C ILE A 531 -13.55 9.33 22.75
N ALA A 532 -12.37 9.07 23.28
CA ALA A 532 -11.99 9.48 24.64
C ALA A 532 -10.89 10.54 24.54
N GLY A 533 -10.85 11.46 25.50
CA GLY A 533 -9.78 12.46 25.50
C GLY A 533 -9.36 12.94 26.87
N SER A 534 -8.12 13.42 26.93
CA SER A 534 -7.52 14.09 28.08
C SER A 534 -7.14 15.51 27.69
N GLY A 535 -7.47 16.48 28.54
CA GLY A 535 -7.23 17.90 28.24
C GLY A 535 -8.12 18.44 27.11
N VAL A 536 -9.29 17.84 26.89
CA VAL A 536 -10.24 18.23 25.84
C VAL A 536 -11.68 18.33 26.36
N ALA A 537 -12.49 19.16 25.72
CA ALA A 537 -13.94 19.20 25.85
C ALA A 537 -14.58 19.02 24.47
N PHE A 538 -15.66 18.23 24.39
CA PHE A 538 -16.36 17.95 23.14
C PHE A 538 -17.60 18.82 22.99
N SER A 539 -17.75 19.47 21.84
CA SER A 539 -18.94 20.23 21.47
C SER A 539 -19.43 19.83 20.08
N LEU A 540 -20.75 19.83 19.87
CA LEU A 540 -21.37 19.47 18.59
C LEU A 540 -21.89 20.73 17.92
N ASP A 541 -21.42 20.99 16.70
CA ASP A 541 -21.88 22.10 15.88
C ASP A 541 -23.29 21.81 15.31
N LYS A 542 -24.12 22.85 15.22
CA LYS A 542 -25.48 22.78 14.64
C LYS A 542 -25.46 22.63 13.13
N GLU A 543 -24.42 23.13 12.45
CA GLU A 543 -24.32 23.10 11.00
C GLU A 543 -24.22 21.67 10.44
N ARG A 544 -24.79 21.48 9.24
CA ARG A 544 -24.74 20.23 8.47
C ARG A 544 -23.95 20.47 7.20
N TRP A 545 -23.09 19.52 6.88
CA TRP A 545 -22.18 19.62 5.74
C TRP A 545 -22.47 18.50 4.75
N GLU A 546 -22.52 18.84 3.46
CA GLU A 546 -22.62 17.83 2.42
C GLU A 546 -21.34 16.97 2.39
N PRO A 547 -21.46 15.66 2.20
CA PRO A 547 -20.29 14.81 2.02
C PRO A 547 -19.57 15.19 0.71
N PHE A 548 -18.25 15.28 0.79
CA PHE A 548 -17.36 15.70 -0.32
C PHE A 548 -17.40 14.83 -1.59
N PHE A 549 -17.94 13.60 -1.54
CA PHE A 549 -17.93 12.69 -2.69
C PHE A 549 -19.10 12.99 -3.63
N LYS A 550 -19.16 12.29 -4.79
CA LYS A 550 -20.42 12.15 -5.53
C LYS A 550 -21.55 11.90 -4.53
N ALA A 551 -22.74 12.44 -4.80
CA ALA A 551 -23.91 12.23 -3.95
C ALA A 551 -24.06 10.75 -3.56
N GLU A 552 -23.62 9.82 -4.42
CA GLU A 552 -23.57 8.38 -4.21
C GLU A 552 -22.14 7.81 -4.22
N LEU A 553 -21.82 6.95 -3.24
CA LEU A 553 -20.61 6.15 -3.15
C LEU A 553 -20.90 4.70 -3.55
N THR A 554 -20.00 4.05 -4.28
CA THR A 554 -20.14 2.62 -4.59
C THR A 554 -19.57 1.78 -3.44
N VAL A 555 -20.46 1.10 -2.71
CA VAL A 555 -20.12 0.18 -1.62
C VAL A 555 -20.39 -1.24 -2.10
N GLY A 556 -19.32 -2.00 -2.39
CA GLY A 556 -19.45 -3.30 -3.06
C GLY A 556 -20.02 -3.11 -4.48
N SER A 557 -21.20 -3.66 -4.75
CA SER A 557 -21.93 -3.47 -6.02
C SER A 557 -23.02 -2.40 -5.96
N ALA A 558 -23.33 -1.86 -4.78
CA ALA A 558 -24.43 -0.90 -4.59
C ALA A 558 -23.94 0.54 -4.68
N LYS A 559 -24.75 1.43 -5.28
CA LYS A 559 -24.57 2.89 -5.17
C LYS A 559 -25.37 3.40 -3.98
N VAL A 560 -24.73 4.14 -3.09
CA VAL A 560 -25.29 4.54 -1.79
C VAL A 560 -25.15 6.03 -1.61
N LYS A 561 -26.26 6.74 -1.42
CA LYS A 561 -26.21 8.17 -1.09
C LYS A 561 -25.55 8.38 0.28
N LEU A 562 -24.52 9.22 0.34
CA LEU A 562 -23.84 9.49 1.61
C LEU A 562 -24.69 10.41 2.50
N PRO A 563 -24.73 10.17 3.82
CA PRO A 563 -25.42 11.04 4.76
C PRO A 563 -24.70 12.38 4.94
N LEU A 564 -25.45 13.41 5.32
CA LEU A 564 -24.91 14.69 5.77
C LEU A 564 -23.97 14.50 6.97
N LEU A 565 -22.91 15.28 7.00
CA LEU A 565 -21.90 15.27 8.04
C LEU A 565 -22.22 16.30 9.11
N ARG A 566 -21.84 15.99 10.36
CA ARG A 566 -21.89 16.90 11.51
C ARG A 566 -20.48 17.13 12.02
N ARG A 567 -20.18 18.37 12.39
CA ARG A 567 -18.90 18.74 12.99
C ARG A 567 -18.95 18.60 14.51
N ILE A 568 -17.97 17.91 15.05
CA ILE A 568 -17.70 17.83 16.48
C ILE A 568 -16.34 18.50 16.71
N GLN A 569 -16.25 19.37 17.70
CA GLN A 569 -15.03 20.07 18.07
C GLN A 569 -14.47 19.42 19.33
N ALA A 570 -13.20 19.03 19.32
CA ALA A 570 -12.45 18.71 20.53
C ALA A 570 -11.63 19.95 20.93
N GLU A 571 -12.21 20.79 21.76
CA GLU A 571 -11.60 22.02 22.26
C GLU A 571 -10.54 21.69 23.32
N PHE A 572 -9.34 22.24 23.18
CA PHE A 572 -8.25 21.96 24.11
C PHE A 572 -8.41 22.79 25.39
N THR A 573 -8.58 22.09 26.51
CA THR A 573 -8.72 22.66 27.85
C THR A 573 -7.39 22.67 28.62
N ALA A 574 -6.53 21.68 28.34
CA ALA A 574 -5.18 21.63 28.90
C ALA A 574 -4.24 22.62 28.18
N PRO A 575 -3.32 23.27 28.90
CA PRO A 575 -2.45 24.27 28.29
C PRO A 575 -1.35 23.68 27.41
N ARG A 576 -0.81 22.49 27.71
CA ARG A 576 0.43 22.03 27.04
C ARG A 576 0.32 20.73 26.27
N LEU A 577 -0.59 19.84 26.69
CA LEU A 577 -0.78 18.53 26.08
C LEU A 577 -2.27 18.17 26.07
N ALA A 578 -2.77 17.83 24.91
CA ALA A 578 -4.10 17.23 24.73
C ALA A 578 -3.95 15.89 24.01
N VAL A 579 -4.78 14.92 24.37
CA VAL A 579 -4.75 13.59 23.78
C VAL A 579 -6.16 13.15 23.41
N LEU A 580 -6.29 12.52 22.23
CA LEU A 580 -7.51 11.90 21.76
C LEU A 580 -7.25 10.42 21.40
N VAL A 581 -8.20 9.55 21.73
CA VAL A 581 -8.22 8.14 21.35
C VAL A 581 -9.50 7.88 20.57
N PHE A 582 -9.36 7.46 19.32
CA PHE A 582 -10.46 7.10 18.43
C PHE A 582 -10.54 5.58 18.33
N SER A 583 -11.69 5.03 18.72
CA SER A 583 -11.96 3.61 18.79
C SER A 583 -13.15 3.23 17.90
N PRO A 584 -12.90 2.82 16.65
CA PRO A 584 -13.92 2.29 15.74
C PRO A 584 -14.64 1.10 16.38
N GLU A 585 -15.95 1.01 16.20
CA GLU A 585 -16.85 -0.02 16.74
C GLU A 585 -16.75 -0.27 18.26
N GLY A 586 -16.04 0.57 19.02
CA GLY A 586 -15.76 0.32 20.43
C GLY A 586 -14.68 -0.75 20.69
N GLU A 587 -13.77 -0.97 19.74
CA GLU A 587 -12.66 -1.94 19.87
C GLU A 587 -11.76 -1.70 21.09
N ALA A 588 -11.65 -0.45 21.56
CA ALA A 588 -11.05 -0.08 22.83
C ALA A 588 -12.12 0.15 23.91
N SER A 589 -11.94 -0.56 25.03
CA SER A 589 -12.71 -0.42 26.27
C SER A 589 -11.81 0.02 27.42
N ASP A 590 -12.41 0.53 28.51
CA ASP A 590 -11.68 0.97 29.71
C ASP A 590 -10.54 1.96 29.43
N VAL A 591 -10.73 2.90 28.48
CA VAL A 591 -9.71 3.90 28.14
C VAL A 591 -9.43 4.78 29.36
N LYS A 592 -8.17 4.86 29.77
CA LYS A 592 -7.70 5.65 30.91
C LYS A 592 -6.52 6.52 30.52
N PHE A 593 -6.48 7.70 31.12
CA PHE A 593 -5.38 8.66 31.00
C PHE A 593 -4.78 8.88 32.38
N ALA A 594 -3.45 8.86 32.48
CA ALA A 594 -2.73 9.14 33.70
C ALA A 594 -1.42 9.87 33.38
N GLU A 595 -1.21 11.04 33.99
CA GLU A 595 0.04 11.78 33.86
C GLU A 595 0.86 11.60 35.13
N LYS A 596 2.12 11.18 34.99
CA LYS A 596 3.06 11.03 36.09
C LYS A 596 4.48 11.23 35.60
N ASP A 597 5.28 12.00 36.34
CA ASP A 597 6.70 12.22 36.07
C ASP A 597 6.97 12.74 34.64
N GLY A 598 6.10 13.65 34.15
CA GLY A 598 6.21 14.22 32.80
C GLY A 598 5.81 13.27 31.66
N VAL A 599 5.25 12.10 31.97
CA VAL A 599 4.78 11.11 30.99
C VAL A 599 3.27 11.01 31.03
N MET A 600 2.62 11.22 29.89
CA MET A 600 1.22 10.89 29.68
C MET A 600 1.10 9.41 29.31
N ARG A 601 0.37 8.65 30.12
CA ARG A 601 0.05 7.24 29.88
C ARG A 601 -1.39 7.09 29.48
N ILE A 602 -1.62 6.33 28.43
CA ILE A 602 -2.91 6.03 27.86
C ILE A 602 -3.04 4.51 27.85
N SER A 603 -4.07 3.95 28.47
CA SER A 603 -4.25 2.50 28.52
C SER A 603 -5.68 2.11 28.16
N TRP A 604 -5.85 0.99 27.47
CA TRP A 604 -7.15 0.42 27.16
C TRP A 604 -7.08 -1.10 27.03
N LYS A 605 -8.24 -1.73 26.94
CA LYS A 605 -8.40 -3.14 26.66
C LYS A 605 -9.08 -3.34 25.32
N THR A 606 -8.56 -4.27 24.54
CA THR A 606 -9.29 -4.87 23.42
C THR A 606 -9.81 -6.24 23.85
N LYS A 607 -10.47 -6.97 22.94
CA LYS A 607 -11.05 -8.29 23.24
C LYS A 607 -10.06 -9.24 23.94
N ASP A 608 -8.82 -9.28 23.47
CA ASP A 608 -7.82 -10.26 23.91
C ASP A 608 -6.51 -9.62 24.42
N ARG A 609 -6.40 -8.28 24.43
CA ARG A 609 -5.14 -7.58 24.75
C ARG A 609 -5.34 -6.40 25.71
N ASN A 610 -4.30 -6.13 26.49
CA ASN A 610 -4.12 -4.88 27.23
C ASN A 610 -3.08 -4.04 26.52
N VAL A 611 -3.42 -2.80 26.19
CA VAL A 611 -2.54 -1.87 25.48
C VAL A 611 -2.21 -0.71 26.39
N THR A 612 -0.95 -0.29 26.39
CA THR A 612 -0.47 0.91 27.07
C THR A 612 0.42 1.70 26.14
N VAL A 613 0.14 2.99 26.04
CA VAL A 613 0.89 3.96 25.25
C VAL A 613 1.42 5.03 26.18
N GLY A 614 2.72 5.31 26.10
CA GLY A 614 3.36 6.42 26.78
C GLY A 614 3.71 7.54 25.82
N TYR A 615 3.61 8.78 26.26
CA TYR A 615 4.00 9.97 25.53
C TYR A 615 4.70 10.94 26.47
N ALA A 616 5.95 11.28 26.16
CA ALA A 616 6.72 12.28 26.90
C ALA A 616 6.94 13.50 25.99
N PRO A 617 6.37 14.68 26.31
CA PRO A 617 6.56 15.89 25.50
C PRO A 617 7.99 16.45 25.57
N ALA A 618 8.78 16.05 26.57
CA ALA A 618 10.16 16.44 26.79
C ALA A 618 11.00 15.21 27.16
N SER A 619 12.32 15.37 27.14
CA SER A 619 13.26 14.30 27.50
C SER A 619 13.02 13.81 28.92
N VAL A 620 12.97 12.48 29.06
CA VAL A 620 12.93 11.77 30.34
C VAL A 620 13.96 10.65 30.31
N ASP A 621 14.61 10.38 31.44
CA ASP A 621 15.63 9.31 31.48
C ASP A 621 15.00 7.92 31.39
N ARG A 622 13.78 7.76 31.92
CA ARG A 622 13.12 6.47 32.05
C ARG A 622 11.61 6.62 31.91
N MET A 623 11.01 5.75 31.11
CA MET A 623 9.56 5.60 30.99
C MET A 623 9.12 4.18 31.37
N VAL A 624 8.10 4.10 32.23
CA VAL A 624 7.53 2.82 32.69
C VAL A 624 6.13 2.65 32.13
N LEU A 625 5.92 1.60 31.34
CA LEU A 625 4.66 1.22 30.71
C LEU A 625 4.16 -0.08 31.34
N SER A 626 3.00 -0.02 32.01
CA SER A 626 2.41 -1.17 32.67
C SER A 626 1.22 -1.69 31.87
N ALA A 627 1.39 -2.81 31.16
CA ALA A 627 0.30 -3.50 30.47
C ALA A 627 -0.14 -4.70 31.32
N GLY A 628 -1.27 -4.55 32.02
CA GLY A 628 -1.68 -5.51 33.06
C GLY A 628 -0.78 -5.45 34.29
N SER A 629 -0.17 -6.57 34.69
CA SER A 629 0.83 -6.60 35.77
C SER A 629 2.27 -6.71 35.27
N THR A 630 2.49 -6.63 33.96
CA THR A 630 3.82 -6.70 33.36
C THR A 630 4.34 -5.27 33.21
N GLU A 631 5.49 -5.01 33.82
CA GLU A 631 6.21 -3.75 33.67
C GLU A 631 7.16 -3.86 32.46
N CYS A 632 7.00 -2.97 31.49
CA CYS A 632 8.03 -2.72 30.49
C CYS A 632 8.64 -1.34 30.70
N VAL A 633 9.95 -1.23 30.47
CA VAL A 633 10.74 -0.02 30.72
C VAL A 633 11.46 0.38 29.45
N VAL A 634 11.33 1.66 29.08
CA VAL A 634 12.09 2.30 28.01
C VAL A 634 13.08 3.27 28.64
N GLN A 635 14.36 3.12 28.34
CA GLN A 635 15.40 4.07 28.74
C GLN A 635 15.58 5.15 27.68
N ALA A 636 15.65 6.40 28.11
CA ALA A 636 15.79 7.60 27.29
C ALA A 636 14.88 7.56 26.02
N PRO A 637 13.55 7.47 26.18
CA PRO A 637 12.63 7.48 25.05
C PRO A 637 12.70 8.80 24.26
N GLU A 638 12.51 8.70 22.94
CA GLU A 638 12.47 9.86 22.06
C GLU A 638 11.29 10.80 22.38
N PRO A 639 11.53 12.10 22.64
CA PRO A 639 10.47 13.05 22.98
C PRO A 639 9.42 13.27 21.87
N GLY A 640 8.16 13.22 22.27
CA GLY A 640 7.00 13.43 21.40
C GLY A 640 6.75 12.27 20.42
N PHE A 641 7.39 11.11 20.64
CA PHE A 641 7.09 9.84 19.99
C PHE A 641 6.25 8.94 20.92
N PHE A 642 5.29 8.18 20.38
CA PHE A 642 4.50 7.28 21.21
C PHE A 642 5.26 5.97 21.49
N GLN A 643 5.32 5.59 22.77
CA GLN A 643 5.92 4.33 23.19
C GLN A 643 4.79 3.33 23.45
N VAL A 644 4.65 2.31 22.61
CA VAL A 644 3.52 1.37 22.61
C VAL A 644 3.93 0.02 23.17
N VAL A 645 3.11 -0.55 24.05
CA VAL A 645 3.27 -1.90 24.61
C VAL A 645 1.91 -2.60 24.65
N GLU A 646 1.89 -3.87 24.25
CA GLU A 646 0.72 -4.73 24.25
C GLU A 646 0.99 -6.07 24.93
N THR A 647 0.05 -6.53 25.74
CA THR A 647 0.10 -7.87 26.35
C THR A 647 -1.20 -8.64 26.16
N ASP A 648 -1.13 -9.97 26.12
CA ASP A 648 -2.32 -10.83 26.11
C ASP A 648 -2.94 -11.02 27.51
N SER A 649 -4.01 -11.80 27.58
CA SER A 649 -4.66 -12.20 28.85
C SER A 649 -3.75 -12.99 29.80
N ARG A 650 -2.67 -13.60 29.28
CA ARG A 650 -1.62 -14.30 30.05
C ARG A 650 -0.48 -13.36 30.43
N LYS A 651 -0.62 -12.05 30.17
CA LYS A 651 0.36 -10.99 30.50
C LYS A 651 1.68 -11.14 29.74
N GLN A 652 1.70 -11.88 28.64
CA GLN A 652 2.86 -12.01 27.77
C GLN A 652 2.91 -10.83 26.80
N LEU A 653 4.11 -10.30 26.57
CA LEU A 653 4.36 -9.25 25.57
C LEU A 653 3.98 -9.76 24.18
N THR A 654 2.95 -9.18 23.59
CA THR A 654 2.45 -9.52 22.24
C THR A 654 2.79 -8.47 21.21
N GLY A 655 3.11 -7.25 21.60
CA GLY A 655 3.53 -6.23 20.66
C GLY A 655 4.15 -5.03 21.35
N PHE A 656 5.02 -4.31 20.64
CA PHE A 656 5.55 -3.02 21.08
C PHE A 656 6.00 -2.18 19.89
N THR A 657 6.00 -0.86 20.05
CA THR A 657 6.72 0.10 19.21
C THR A 657 7.46 1.03 20.16
N VAL A 658 8.79 1.01 20.13
CA VAL A 658 9.62 1.74 21.07
C VAL A 658 10.69 2.49 20.29
N TYR A 659 10.85 3.78 20.58
CA TYR A 659 11.98 4.58 20.14
C TYR A 659 12.75 5.06 21.37
N GLY A 660 13.86 4.40 21.69
CA GLY A 660 14.66 4.65 22.89
C GLY A 660 15.99 3.90 22.88
N ARG A 661 16.81 4.11 23.93
CA ARG A 661 18.14 3.47 24.03
C ARG A 661 18.09 2.01 24.45
N GLU A 662 17.18 1.67 25.35
CA GLU A 662 17.01 0.30 25.83
C GLU A 662 15.53 0.01 26.06
N PHE A 663 15.14 -1.23 25.78
CA PHE A 663 13.82 -1.74 26.09
C PHE A 663 13.92 -3.04 26.87
N SER A 664 13.21 -3.10 27.99
CA SER A 664 13.06 -4.33 28.78
C SER A 664 11.59 -4.55 29.13
N CYS A 665 11.21 -5.81 29.30
CA CYS A 665 9.86 -6.14 29.76
C CYS A 665 9.86 -7.36 30.69
N GLY A 666 9.09 -7.28 31.77
CA GLY A 666 9.08 -8.31 32.82
C GLY A 666 10.44 -8.49 33.50
N GLY A 667 11.23 -7.42 33.59
CA GLY A 667 12.59 -7.44 34.14
C GLY A 667 13.65 -8.07 33.23
N LYS A 668 13.30 -8.46 32.00
CA LYS A 668 14.24 -9.01 31.02
C LYS A 668 14.53 -8.00 29.90
N PRO A 669 15.79 -7.80 29.50
CA PRO A 669 16.10 -6.98 28.33
C PRO A 669 15.49 -7.60 27.07
N VAL A 670 15.07 -6.74 26.13
CA VAL A 670 14.58 -7.13 24.81
C VAL A 670 15.61 -6.72 23.76
N PHE A 671 15.94 -5.43 23.72
CA PHE A 671 17.00 -4.87 22.88
C PHE A 671 17.70 -3.67 23.53
N THR A 672 18.92 -3.40 23.07
CA THR A 672 19.70 -2.19 23.34
C THR A 672 20.13 -1.59 22.01
N ALA A 673 19.94 -0.28 21.83
CA ALA A 673 20.32 0.41 20.61
C ALA A 673 21.85 0.41 20.41
N ALA A 674 22.31 0.20 19.17
CA ALA A 674 23.73 0.20 18.87
C ALA A 674 24.30 1.62 18.87
N GLY A 675 25.54 1.80 19.33
CA GLY A 675 26.24 3.09 19.27
C GLY A 675 25.79 4.14 20.30
N GLY A 676 24.89 3.81 21.23
CA GLY A 676 24.47 4.70 22.32
C GLY A 676 23.42 5.75 21.92
N GLU A 677 22.97 5.75 20.67
CA GLU A 677 21.83 6.54 20.21
C GLU A 677 20.52 5.77 20.42
N ALA A 678 19.36 6.41 20.30
CA ALA A 678 18.07 5.71 20.40
C ALA A 678 17.82 4.89 19.13
N ALA A 679 17.15 3.75 19.26
CA ALA A 679 16.68 2.96 18.12
C ALA A 679 15.15 2.81 18.16
N LEU A 680 14.52 2.96 17.01
CA LEU A 680 13.13 2.63 16.77
C LEU A 680 13.01 1.16 16.38
N VAL A 681 12.38 0.39 17.26
CA VAL A 681 12.06 -1.01 17.06
C VAL A 681 10.58 -1.22 17.31
N SER A 682 9.90 -1.85 16.35
CA SER A 682 8.51 -2.24 16.50
C SER A 682 8.34 -3.72 16.23
N ALA A 683 7.77 -4.47 17.17
CA ALA A 683 7.55 -5.90 16.99
C ALA A 683 6.13 -6.33 17.36
N LEU A 684 5.59 -7.31 16.64
CA LEU A 684 4.26 -7.86 16.82
C LEU A 684 4.33 -9.40 16.79
N ARG A 685 3.83 -10.04 17.85
CA ARG A 685 3.69 -11.49 17.94
C ARG A 685 2.48 -11.95 17.15
N GLN A 686 2.70 -12.97 16.32
CA GLN A 686 1.65 -13.61 15.55
C GLN A 686 1.87 -15.13 15.57
N GLY A 687 0.94 -15.82 16.24
CA GLY A 687 1.08 -17.25 16.53
C GLY A 687 2.34 -17.54 17.35
N LYS A 688 3.26 -18.31 16.75
CA LYS A 688 4.53 -18.76 17.39
C LYS A 688 5.72 -17.88 17.05
N THR A 689 5.59 -16.90 16.16
CA THR A 689 6.69 -16.06 15.69
C THR A 689 6.44 -14.61 16.03
N VAL A 690 7.49 -13.78 15.98
CA VAL A 690 7.39 -12.34 16.16
C VAL A 690 7.96 -11.65 14.94
N ILE A 691 7.22 -10.73 14.34
CA ILE A 691 7.73 -9.87 13.27
C ILE A 691 8.28 -8.62 13.95
N ALA A 692 9.51 -8.22 13.61
CA ALA A 692 10.10 -6.98 14.08
C ALA A 692 10.53 -6.10 12.89
N ASP A 693 10.20 -4.81 12.96
CA ASP A 693 10.66 -3.72 12.10
C ASP A 693 11.73 -2.93 12.87
N ILE A 694 12.94 -2.86 12.30
CA ILE A 694 14.13 -2.28 12.95
C ILE A 694 14.57 -1.10 12.08
N ALA A 695 14.36 0.12 12.56
CA ALA A 695 14.68 1.35 11.82
C ALA A 695 16.14 1.81 12.03
N GLU A 696 16.73 1.49 13.18
CA GLU A 696 18.13 1.74 13.50
C GLU A 696 18.77 0.49 14.11
N PRO A 697 20.08 0.26 13.92
CA PRO A 697 20.73 -0.95 14.40
C PRO A 697 20.58 -1.14 15.91
N ALA A 698 20.27 -2.35 16.34
CA ALA A 698 20.07 -2.70 17.73
C ALA A 698 20.59 -4.10 18.06
N ASP A 699 21.12 -4.26 19.27
CA ASP A 699 21.57 -5.53 19.83
C ASP A 699 20.38 -6.21 20.54
N PHE A 700 19.91 -7.32 19.97
CA PHE A 700 18.76 -8.08 20.45
C PHE A 700 19.18 -9.25 21.35
N THR A 701 18.31 -9.56 22.31
CA THR A 701 18.41 -10.75 23.17
C THR A 701 17.65 -11.94 22.58
N ASP A 702 17.67 -13.08 23.26
CA ASP A 702 16.88 -14.27 22.92
C ASP A 702 15.41 -14.22 23.41
N PHE A 703 14.93 -13.04 23.83
CA PHE A 703 13.60 -12.86 24.45
C PHE A 703 12.44 -13.46 23.62
N PHE A 704 12.51 -13.37 22.30
CA PHE A 704 11.49 -13.88 21.37
C PHE A 704 11.90 -15.15 20.61
N GLY A 705 13.08 -15.69 20.87
CA GLY A 705 13.64 -16.81 20.11
C GLY A 705 15.14 -16.71 19.94
N GLY A 706 15.77 -17.82 19.53
CA GLY A 706 17.21 -17.91 19.35
C GLY A 706 17.69 -17.47 17.97
N ASN A 707 16.78 -17.16 17.04
CA ASN A 707 17.13 -16.75 15.69
C ASN A 707 16.24 -15.62 15.16
N ALA A 708 16.78 -14.86 14.22
CA ALA A 708 16.08 -13.91 13.37
C ALA A 708 16.25 -14.29 11.90
N ARG A 709 15.25 -14.06 11.05
CA ARG A 709 15.34 -14.22 9.60
C ARG A 709 14.91 -12.93 8.89
N SER A 710 15.79 -12.39 8.06
CA SER A 710 15.51 -11.20 7.25
C SER A 710 14.35 -11.42 6.27
N TRP A 711 13.46 -10.43 6.17
CA TRP A 711 12.44 -10.35 5.12
C TRP A 711 13.01 -9.81 3.82
N VAL A 712 14.16 -9.15 3.85
CA VAL A 712 14.79 -8.56 2.66
C VAL A 712 15.46 -9.63 1.81
N ASP A 713 16.23 -10.53 2.43
CA ASP A 713 17.05 -11.51 1.70
C ASP A 713 17.02 -12.94 2.28
N GLY A 714 16.16 -13.19 3.28
CA GLY A 714 15.98 -14.52 3.86
C GLY A 714 17.13 -15.00 4.75
N ARG A 715 18.20 -14.22 4.96
CA ARG A 715 19.34 -14.62 5.81
C ARG A 715 18.90 -14.83 7.25
N THR A 716 19.47 -15.85 7.89
CA THR A 716 19.25 -16.15 9.30
C THR A 716 20.42 -15.64 10.15
N PHE A 717 20.09 -15.01 11.27
CA PHE A 717 21.01 -14.50 12.29
C PHE A 717 20.72 -15.20 13.61
N SER A 718 21.77 -15.56 14.35
CA SER A 718 21.62 -16.11 15.71
C SER A 718 21.45 -14.99 16.74
N LEU A 719 20.61 -15.21 17.74
CA LEU A 719 20.37 -14.31 18.87
C LEU A 719 20.88 -14.97 20.17
N PRO A 720 21.44 -14.19 21.13
CA PRO A 720 21.59 -12.73 21.12
C PRO A 720 22.60 -12.25 20.05
N GLY A 721 22.32 -11.09 19.45
CA GLY A 721 23.13 -10.58 18.34
C GLY A 721 22.64 -9.23 17.81
N ARG A 722 23.49 -8.57 17.02
CA ARG A 722 23.16 -7.31 16.36
C ARG A 722 22.26 -7.54 15.15
N LEU A 723 21.19 -6.77 15.06
CA LEU A 723 20.36 -6.66 13.87
C LEU A 723 20.48 -5.25 13.31
N GLU A 724 20.87 -5.17 12.05
CA GLU A 724 20.90 -3.92 11.28
C GLU A 724 19.48 -3.48 10.90
N LYS A 725 19.35 -2.29 10.28
CA LYS A 725 18.07 -1.80 9.76
C LYS A 725 17.45 -2.82 8.79
N ASP A 726 16.43 -3.53 9.24
CA ASP A 726 15.81 -4.67 8.54
C ASP A 726 14.41 -4.95 9.11
N ARG A 727 13.64 -5.77 8.41
CA ARG A 727 12.45 -6.41 8.94
C ARG A 727 12.74 -7.89 9.09
N VAL A 728 12.44 -8.46 10.26
CA VAL A 728 12.83 -9.84 10.58
C VAL A 728 11.67 -10.64 11.16
N VAL A 729 11.68 -11.96 10.95
CA VAL A 729 10.94 -12.92 11.78
C VAL A 729 11.86 -13.43 12.88
N LEU A 730 11.44 -13.30 14.13
CA LEU A 730 12.09 -13.89 15.31
C LEU A 730 11.40 -15.22 15.66
N TYR A 731 12.19 -16.27 15.94
CA TYR A 731 11.69 -17.64 16.23
C TYR A 731 12.63 -18.52 17.05
#